data_AF-A0A2D5IMB5-F1
#
_entry.id   AF-A0A2D5IMB5-F1
#
_cell.length_a   1.000
_cell.length_b   1.000
_cell.length_c   1.000
_cell.angle_alpha   90.00
_cell.angle_beta   90.00
_cell.angle_gamma   90.00
#
_symmetry.space_group_name_H-M   'P 1'
#
loop_
_entity.id
_entity.type
_entity.pdbx_description
1 polymer ?
#
loop_
_entity_poly.entity_id
_entity_poly.type
_entity_poly.pdbx_seq_one_letter_code
_entity_poly.pdbx_strand_id
1 'polypeptide(L)'
;MIRSCIHDVAAVILGLALAPMSAWSATQSDDPPVRVGPEAIEGRAVGVGRLAVLPETDLLAGGPLTLGVEDRATVLVMTSTTCPLSRKWLPILSTLERGWRPRGVRVVLVDVQGTDTADELAAFLAATDFQGDAVHDPKRAVAKAIGASTTTEAFLLDDRGTVRYRGAVDDRLGLGYVRNEPRSTFLVDAVDAVLAGRAAEPAATTSPGCELGLEVGQPRLERTPTWHGSISRLFDVHCVGCHRAGGIGPFPLDVEEEARANAGMIARQVSAGLMPPWFAESVEGEGHSPWSNDRSLAPEEREAIVAWARNGRPSGAPARHPRTAAVERPRPGAAAEWTIGTPDLIIPIPEEIAIPAEGYLDYVNITIDPEFEEDRWVEAWELIPTALDAVHHVLVFIKEPGRRPDRAGFLAAYVPGHRSIDYGDPRVARGRSIAKRIPAGSKLVFQLHYTPNGQVTSDRTRLGLRFAERPPQTEVVTASASNRRFKIPPGAAAHPVEAFVAIPRDIEILTLMPHMHLRGRSFRYELESPEGVRSTMLDVPRYDFNWQLNYVYREPLIVKRGSRIIASATFDNSEGNPANPDPAATVRWGDQTYDEMMIGYFECLLPTERGEPVAETRSAEGVFSLLDRDRDGELSLEECPPQYRGFFAQIDTDGNERVTLEEMEQGLRRQRGE
;
A
#
# COMPACT_ATOMS: atom_id res chain seq x y z
N MET A 1 -13.33 -32.36 -20.80
CA MET A 1 -13.82 -33.45 -19.93
C MET A 1 -12.58 -34.12 -19.36
N ILE A 2 -12.23 -34.13 -18.08
CA ILE A 2 -12.87 -33.79 -16.82
C ILE A 2 -11.72 -33.25 -15.94
N ARG A 3 -11.86 -32.03 -15.41
CA ARG A 3 -11.30 -31.68 -14.09
C ARG A 3 -12.26 -32.29 -13.09
N SER A 4 -11.80 -33.24 -12.28
CA SER A 4 -12.48 -33.59 -11.03
C SER A 4 -11.51 -34.30 -10.11
N CYS A 5 -11.69 -34.05 -8.82
CA CYS A 5 -11.13 -34.77 -7.68
C CYS A 5 -9.74 -34.31 -7.22
N ILE A 6 -9.77 -33.20 -6.47
CA ILE A 6 -9.06 -33.12 -5.19
C ILE A 6 -9.84 -33.97 -4.18
N HIS A 7 -9.11 -34.62 -3.27
CA HIS A 7 -9.46 -35.26 -1.98
C HIS A 7 -9.22 -36.78 -1.94
N ASP A 8 -8.12 -37.18 -1.28
CA ASP A 8 -8.05 -38.15 -0.16
C ASP A 8 -6.59 -38.20 0.32
N VAL A 9 -6.22 -37.53 1.43
CA VAL A 9 -6.26 -37.98 2.85
C VAL A 9 -5.15 -38.98 3.22
N ALA A 10 -4.20 -38.43 3.99
CA ALA A 10 -3.53 -38.98 5.16
C ALA A 10 -2.55 -40.18 5.07
N ALA A 11 -1.31 -39.82 5.41
CA ALA A 11 -0.55 -40.35 6.56
C ALA A 11 0.36 -41.60 6.38
N VAL A 12 1.45 -41.53 7.19
CA VAL A 12 2.21 -42.63 7.83
C VAL A 12 3.59 -42.98 7.23
N ILE A 13 4.62 -42.36 7.86
CA ILE A 13 5.79 -43.00 8.52
C ILE A 13 6.99 -43.57 7.72
N LEU A 14 8.17 -43.20 8.25
CA LEU A 14 9.51 -43.83 8.24
C LEU A 14 10.37 -43.79 6.96
N GLY A 15 11.29 -42.84 6.95
CA GLY A 15 12.67 -43.10 7.38
C GLY A 15 13.55 -43.92 6.44
N LEU A 16 14.58 -43.27 5.88
CA LEU A 16 15.95 -43.78 5.92
C LEU A 16 16.94 -42.65 5.62
N ALA A 17 17.93 -42.59 6.50
CA ALA A 17 18.94 -41.56 6.58
C ALA A 17 19.93 -41.64 5.41
N LEU A 18 20.22 -40.49 4.82
CA LEU A 18 21.53 -40.21 4.23
C LEU A 18 22.04 -38.90 4.84
N ALA A 19 23.21 -39.00 5.47
CA ALA A 19 23.87 -37.91 6.17
C ALA A 19 24.11 -36.71 5.24
N PRO A 20 23.94 -35.47 5.74
CA PRO A 20 24.00 -34.28 4.91
C PRO A 20 25.46 -33.91 4.59
N MET A 21 25.72 -33.58 3.33
CA MET A 21 26.78 -32.61 3.05
C MET A 21 26.36 -31.32 3.76
N SER A 22 27.13 -30.96 4.78
CA SER A 22 26.90 -29.78 5.60
C SER A 22 27.21 -28.55 4.75
N ALA A 23 26.26 -28.16 3.91
CA ALA A 23 26.09 -26.75 3.63
C ALA A 23 25.87 -26.12 5.00
N TRP A 24 26.79 -25.24 5.42
CA TRP A 24 26.52 -24.28 6.47
C TRP A 24 25.31 -23.48 6.01
N SER A 25 24.12 -23.99 6.31
CA SER A 25 22.92 -23.19 6.42
C SER A 25 23.23 -22.26 7.57
N ALA A 26 23.64 -21.03 7.24
CA ALA A 26 23.66 -19.97 8.21
C ALA A 26 22.23 -19.88 8.73
N THR A 27 21.98 -20.43 9.91
CA THR A 27 20.81 -20.12 10.71
C THR A 27 20.77 -18.60 10.76
N GLN A 28 19.78 -17.98 10.10
CA GLN A 28 19.47 -16.58 10.35
C GLN A 28 19.30 -16.47 11.85
N SER A 29 20.23 -15.78 12.51
CA SER A 29 20.13 -15.52 13.93
C SER A 29 19.06 -14.44 14.07
N ASP A 30 18.16 -14.63 15.03
CA ASP A 30 17.17 -13.62 15.43
C ASP A 30 17.84 -12.45 16.20
N ASP A 31 19.18 -12.45 16.32
CA ASP A 31 19.88 -11.36 16.98
C ASP A 31 19.87 -10.11 16.09
N PRO A 32 19.67 -8.92 16.68
CA PRO A 32 19.75 -7.68 15.93
C PRO A 32 21.14 -7.54 15.27
N PRO A 33 21.21 -7.04 14.02
CA PRO A 33 22.45 -6.94 13.31
C PRO A 33 23.43 -6.01 14.03
N VAL A 34 24.69 -6.44 14.13
CA VAL A 34 25.78 -5.67 14.77
C VAL A 34 26.03 -4.33 14.07
N ARG A 35 25.63 -4.22 12.80
CA ARG A 35 25.73 -2.99 12.00
C ARG A 35 24.35 -2.58 11.52
N VAL A 36 23.92 -1.39 11.93
CA VAL A 36 22.60 -0.85 11.59
C VAL A 36 22.79 0.48 10.88
N GLY A 37 22.25 0.59 9.66
CA GLY A 37 22.22 1.81 8.87
C GLY A 37 20.86 2.50 8.92
N PRO A 38 20.72 3.69 8.32
CA PRO A 38 19.43 4.33 8.12
C PRO A 38 18.51 3.46 7.25
N GLU A 39 17.24 3.37 7.63
CA GLU A 39 16.19 2.64 6.93
C GLU A 39 15.02 3.59 6.64
N ALA A 40 14.40 3.49 5.47
CA ALA A 40 13.26 4.34 5.13
C ALA A 40 12.04 3.97 5.99
N ILE A 41 11.35 4.98 6.53
CA ILE A 41 10.14 4.82 7.36
C ILE A 41 9.00 5.68 6.82
N GLU A 42 7.78 5.51 7.33
CA GLU A 42 6.66 6.34 6.87
C GLU A 42 6.79 7.79 7.31
N GLY A 43 7.00 8.69 6.36
CA GLY A 43 7.00 10.13 6.66
C GLY A 43 5.75 10.56 7.44
N ARG A 44 4.55 10.14 7.04
CA ARG A 44 3.29 10.54 7.70
C ARG A 44 3.20 10.04 9.14
N ALA A 45 3.52 8.77 9.39
CA ALA A 45 3.51 8.20 10.74
C ALA A 45 4.48 8.93 11.68
N VAL A 46 5.56 9.49 11.14
CA VAL A 46 6.52 10.29 11.92
C VAL A 46 6.36 11.81 11.74
N GLY A 47 5.23 12.25 11.17
CA GLY A 47 4.80 13.65 11.20
C GLY A 47 5.31 14.54 10.07
N VAL A 48 5.86 13.96 9.00
CA VAL A 48 6.06 14.68 7.73
C VAL A 48 4.71 15.13 7.20
N GLY A 49 4.64 16.37 6.73
CA GLY A 49 3.41 17.07 6.34
C GLY A 49 2.80 17.91 7.46
N ARG A 50 3.27 17.78 8.72
CA ARG A 50 2.79 18.58 9.85
C ARG A 50 3.51 19.90 9.99
N LEU A 51 2.85 20.86 10.62
CA LEU A 51 3.47 22.11 11.07
C LEU A 51 4.39 21.81 12.27
N ALA A 52 5.64 22.27 12.20
CA ALA A 52 6.54 22.29 13.34
C ALA A 52 6.13 23.39 14.32
N VAL A 53 5.52 23.01 15.44
CA VAL A 53 5.14 23.93 16.52
C VAL A 53 6.23 23.92 17.59
N LEU A 54 7.24 24.77 17.41
CA LEU A 54 8.38 24.85 18.31
C LEU A 54 8.07 25.75 19.54
N PRO A 55 8.65 25.47 20.72
CA PRO A 55 8.58 26.37 21.85
C PRO A 55 9.36 27.66 21.57
N GLU A 56 9.05 28.73 22.31
CA GLU A 56 9.92 29.90 22.37
C GLU A 56 11.28 29.47 22.95
N THR A 57 12.35 29.69 22.20
CA THR A 57 13.71 29.29 22.57
C THR A 57 14.68 30.23 21.88
N ASP A 58 15.74 30.64 22.57
CA ASP A 58 16.73 31.56 22.03
C ASP A 58 17.86 30.81 21.31
N LEU A 59 18.41 31.47 20.29
CA LEU A 59 19.64 31.06 19.63
C LEU A 59 20.83 31.29 20.57
N LEU A 60 21.88 30.49 20.42
CA LEU A 60 23.14 30.65 21.15
C LEU A 60 23.78 32.03 20.91
N ALA A 61 23.63 32.57 19.70
CA ALA A 61 24.10 33.91 19.33
C ALA A 61 23.19 35.06 19.80
N GLY A 62 22.06 34.74 20.44
CA GLY A 62 21.05 35.69 20.90
C GLY A 62 19.87 35.85 19.93
N GLY A 63 18.70 36.19 20.48
CA GLY A 63 17.44 36.35 19.75
C GLY A 63 16.65 35.04 19.61
N PRO A 64 15.34 35.10 19.30
CA PRO A 64 14.48 33.92 19.28
C PRO A 64 14.69 33.06 18.04
N LEU A 65 14.61 31.73 18.21
CA LEU A 65 14.44 30.78 17.13
C LEU A 65 13.08 31.03 16.47
N THR A 66 13.11 31.65 15.31
CA THR A 66 11.93 31.88 14.48
C THR A 66 12.04 31.06 13.20
N LEU A 67 10.94 30.40 12.84
CA LEU A 67 10.76 29.80 11.52
C LEU A 67 10.22 30.92 10.61
N GLY A 68 11.12 31.56 9.87
CA GLY A 68 10.81 32.72 9.02
C GLY A 68 10.36 32.33 7.62
N VAL A 69 9.57 33.22 6.99
CA VAL A 69 9.21 33.15 5.55
C VAL A 69 10.36 33.61 4.64
N GLU A 70 11.41 34.20 5.22
CA GLU A 70 12.57 34.70 4.48
C GLU A 70 13.52 33.57 4.04
N ASP A 71 13.57 32.50 4.83
CA ASP A 71 14.29 31.27 4.49
C ASP A 71 13.43 30.42 3.54
N ARG A 72 14.03 29.90 2.46
CA ARG A 72 13.34 28.97 1.55
C ARG A 72 13.09 27.61 2.19
N ALA A 73 13.96 27.22 3.13
CA ALA A 73 13.82 26.05 3.99
C ALA A 73 14.71 26.18 5.23
N THR A 74 14.34 25.47 6.30
CA THR A 74 15.12 25.41 7.55
C THR A 74 15.41 23.95 7.89
N VAL A 75 16.69 23.62 8.08
CA VAL A 75 17.16 22.31 8.53
C VAL A 75 17.47 22.39 10.02
N LEU A 76 16.74 21.61 10.84
CA LEU A 76 17.08 21.40 12.25
C LEU A 76 17.84 20.08 12.37
N VAL A 77 19.04 20.08 12.93
CA VAL A 77 19.80 18.84 13.16
C VAL A 77 20.05 18.67 14.65
N MET A 78 19.57 17.57 15.21
CA MET A 78 19.86 17.23 16.61
C MET A 78 21.36 16.96 16.74
N THR A 79 21.95 17.37 17.86
CA THR A 79 23.36 17.16 18.13
C THR A 79 23.62 17.00 19.63
N SER A 80 24.84 16.63 19.95
CA SER A 80 25.42 16.73 21.29
C SER A 80 26.93 16.87 21.16
N THR A 81 27.52 17.67 22.02
CA THR A 81 28.97 17.84 22.14
C THR A 81 29.67 16.58 22.63
N THR A 82 28.95 15.66 23.27
CA THR A 82 29.49 14.41 23.85
C THR A 82 29.21 13.17 22.99
N CYS A 83 28.23 13.20 22.07
CA CYS A 83 27.92 12.08 21.18
C CYS A 83 29.04 11.87 20.13
N PRO A 84 29.65 10.67 20.03
CA PRO A 84 30.71 10.40 19.05
C PRO A 84 30.24 10.53 17.59
N LEU A 85 28.97 10.24 17.31
CA LEU A 85 28.41 10.38 15.96
C LEU A 85 28.18 11.86 15.62
N SER A 86 27.62 12.66 16.53
CA SER A 86 27.43 14.10 16.32
C SER A 86 28.76 14.81 16.05
N ARG A 87 29.85 14.43 16.74
CA ARG A 87 31.21 14.94 16.46
C ARG A 87 31.70 14.62 15.05
N LYS A 88 31.40 13.42 14.53
CA LYS A 88 31.73 13.02 13.16
C LYS A 88 30.86 13.72 12.11
N TRP A 89 29.62 14.05 12.46
CA TRP A 89 28.69 14.77 11.58
C TRP A 89 29.03 16.25 11.43
N LEU A 90 29.56 16.92 12.46
CA LEU A 90 29.75 18.38 12.43
C LEU A 90 30.55 18.90 11.20
N PRO A 91 31.69 18.31 10.79
CA PRO A 91 32.39 18.77 9.59
C PRO A 91 31.59 18.60 8.29
N ILE A 92 30.77 17.55 8.21
CA ILE A 92 29.88 17.28 7.07
C ILE A 92 28.78 18.34 7.04
N LEU A 93 28.14 18.59 8.19
CA LEU A 93 27.11 19.61 8.35
C LEU A 93 27.63 21.02 8.05
N SER A 94 28.87 21.36 8.45
CA SER A 94 29.53 22.62 8.09
C SER A 94 29.71 22.77 6.58
N THR A 95 30.05 21.68 5.88
CA THR A 95 30.17 21.69 4.42
C THR A 95 28.81 21.87 3.74
N LEU A 96 27.79 21.16 4.22
CA LEU A 96 26.42 21.26 3.70
C LEU A 96 25.83 22.66 3.93
N GLU A 97 25.94 23.17 5.16
CA GLU A 97 25.48 24.51 5.56
C GLU A 97 26.08 25.59 4.64
N ARG A 98 27.39 25.56 4.41
CA ARG A 98 28.06 26.50 3.49
C ARG A 98 27.51 26.45 2.06
N GLY A 99 27.18 25.27 1.56
CA GLY A 99 26.58 25.09 0.23
C GLY A 99 25.10 25.48 0.16
N TRP A 100 24.39 25.38 1.28
CA TRP A 100 22.95 25.61 1.40
C TRP A 100 22.59 27.06 1.71
N ARG A 101 23.40 27.77 2.49
CA ARG A 101 23.21 29.19 2.82
C ARG A 101 22.95 30.08 1.59
N PRO A 102 23.78 30.07 0.51
CA PRO A 102 23.52 30.90 -0.67
C PRO A 102 22.27 30.48 -1.46
N ARG A 103 21.72 29.29 -1.19
CA ARG A 103 20.46 28.80 -1.78
C ARG A 103 19.24 29.19 -0.94
N GLY A 104 19.44 29.93 0.16
CA GLY A 104 18.38 30.35 1.08
C GLY A 104 17.93 29.25 2.04
N VAL A 105 18.80 28.29 2.35
CA VAL A 105 18.52 27.22 3.31
C VAL A 105 19.28 27.48 4.60
N ARG A 106 18.55 27.62 5.70
CA ARG A 106 19.10 27.87 7.03
C ARG A 106 19.35 26.55 7.75
N VAL A 107 20.49 26.41 8.42
CA VAL A 107 20.81 25.24 9.24
C VAL A 107 20.88 25.66 10.70
N VAL A 108 20.16 24.94 11.57
CA VAL A 108 20.14 25.13 13.01
C VAL A 108 20.54 23.84 13.69
N LEU A 109 21.62 23.87 14.47
CA LEU A 109 22.01 22.75 15.33
C LEU A 109 21.29 22.84 16.67
N VAL A 110 20.63 21.75 17.08
CA VAL A 110 19.89 21.68 18.35
C VAL A 110 20.62 20.72 19.27
N ASP A 111 21.31 21.25 20.26
CA ASP A 111 21.99 20.45 21.28
C ASP A 111 20.98 19.94 22.31
N VAL A 112 20.72 18.63 22.30
CA VAL A 112 19.64 17.99 23.06
C VAL A 112 20.13 17.29 24.33
N GLN A 113 21.42 17.42 24.64
CA GLN A 113 22.03 16.73 25.75
C GLN A 113 22.06 17.61 27.00
N GLY A 114 21.30 17.22 28.02
CA GLY A 114 21.10 18.02 29.23
C GLY A 114 22.34 18.18 30.12
N THR A 115 23.42 17.43 29.85
CA THR A 115 24.72 17.57 30.54
C THR A 115 25.68 18.52 29.83
N ASP A 116 25.40 18.86 28.57
CA ASP A 116 26.23 19.78 27.81
C ASP A 116 25.94 21.21 28.28
N THR A 117 26.90 22.12 28.12
CA THR A 117 26.74 23.55 28.45
C THR A 117 26.76 24.42 27.19
N ALA A 118 26.20 25.62 27.27
CA ALA A 118 26.22 26.58 26.16
C ALA A 118 27.65 26.93 25.70
N ASP A 119 28.61 27.02 26.63
CA ASP A 119 30.02 27.28 26.33
C ASP A 119 30.68 26.09 25.61
N GLU A 120 30.37 24.86 26.02
CA GLU A 120 30.83 23.65 25.32
C GLU A 120 30.25 23.57 23.92
N LEU A 121 28.98 23.93 23.73
CA LEU A 121 28.36 24.03 22.41
C LEU A 121 29.06 25.09 21.55
N ALA A 122 29.32 26.28 22.09
CA ALA A 122 30.04 27.33 21.37
C ALA A 122 31.45 26.87 20.94
N ALA A 123 32.19 26.21 21.84
CA ALA A 123 33.49 25.65 21.55
C ALA A 123 33.43 24.51 20.51
N PHE A 124 32.39 23.68 20.58
CA PHE A 124 32.14 22.60 19.62
C PHE A 124 31.94 23.14 18.20
N LEU A 125 31.16 24.22 18.05
CA LEU A 125 30.92 24.87 16.76
C LEU A 125 32.20 25.54 16.22
N ALA A 126 32.94 26.24 17.09
CA ALA A 126 34.18 26.93 16.75
C ALA A 126 35.32 25.99 16.30
N ALA A 127 35.20 24.68 16.56
CA ALA A 127 36.13 23.68 16.04
C ALA A 127 36.00 23.44 14.53
N THR A 128 34.99 24.02 13.89
CA THR A 128 34.73 23.95 12.44
C THR A 128 34.34 25.32 11.89
N ASP A 129 34.28 25.46 10.57
CA ASP A 129 33.77 26.68 9.92
C ASP A 129 32.23 26.69 9.84
N PHE A 130 31.54 26.13 10.83
CA PHE A 130 30.08 26.13 10.88
C PHE A 130 29.58 27.53 11.22
N GLN A 131 28.82 28.15 10.32
CA GLN A 131 28.28 29.50 10.52
C GLN A 131 26.76 29.50 10.74
N GLY A 132 26.13 28.33 10.71
CA GLY A 132 24.70 28.19 10.97
C GLY A 132 24.34 28.56 12.40
N ASP A 133 23.05 28.58 12.68
CA ASP A 133 22.56 28.87 14.03
C ASP A 133 22.68 27.65 14.93
N ALA A 134 22.62 27.89 16.24
CA ALA A 134 22.56 26.82 17.22
C ALA A 134 21.61 27.16 18.37
N VAL A 135 21.03 26.13 18.95
CA VAL A 135 20.14 26.17 20.11
C VAL A 135 20.67 25.19 21.14
N HIS A 136 20.81 25.65 22.38
CA HIS A 136 21.09 24.78 23.52
C HIS A 136 19.75 24.38 24.18
N ASP A 137 19.35 23.12 24.02
CA ASP A 137 18.06 22.56 24.45
C ASP A 137 18.21 21.49 25.56
N PRO A 138 18.74 21.84 26.75
CA PRO A 138 19.06 20.87 27.79
C PRO A 138 17.81 20.16 28.36
N LYS A 139 16.62 20.75 28.17
CA LYS A 139 15.32 20.16 28.60
C LYS A 139 14.62 19.38 27.50
N ARG A 140 15.23 19.31 26.31
CA ARG A 140 14.68 18.66 25.11
C ARG A 140 13.33 19.24 24.70
N ALA A 141 13.09 20.53 24.94
CA ALA A 141 11.83 21.20 24.62
C ALA A 141 11.59 21.27 23.10
N VAL A 142 12.62 21.64 22.32
CA VAL A 142 12.57 21.64 20.85
C VAL A 142 12.50 20.21 20.34
N ALA A 143 13.35 19.31 20.87
CA ALA A 143 13.36 17.90 20.49
C ALA A 143 11.99 17.21 20.72
N LYS A 144 11.35 17.45 21.88
CA LYS A 144 10.00 16.95 22.19
C LYS A 144 8.91 17.58 21.32
N ALA A 145 9.11 18.82 20.87
CA ALA A 145 8.13 19.52 20.06
C ALA A 145 8.15 19.08 18.60
N ILE A 146 9.34 18.79 18.05
CA ILE A 146 9.51 18.28 16.68
C ILE A 146 9.42 16.75 16.60
N GLY A 147 9.56 16.06 17.73
CA GLY A 147 9.41 14.62 17.80
C GLY A 147 10.70 13.84 17.56
N ALA A 148 11.86 14.41 17.87
CA ALA A 148 13.16 13.80 17.63
C ALA A 148 13.37 12.51 18.45
N SER A 149 14.07 11.56 17.84
CA SER A 149 14.35 10.22 18.37
C SER A 149 15.82 10.01 18.74
N THR A 150 16.74 10.63 18.00
CA THR A 150 18.19 10.45 18.19
C THR A 150 18.99 11.75 18.11
N THR A 151 20.22 11.73 18.63
CA THR A 151 21.17 12.86 18.63
C THR A 151 21.77 13.21 17.28
N THR A 152 21.38 12.57 16.17
CA THR A 152 21.85 12.96 14.82
C THR A 152 20.72 13.06 13.79
N GLU A 153 19.47 13.01 14.25
CA GLU A 153 18.31 13.14 13.38
C GLU A 153 18.18 14.58 12.86
N ALA A 154 17.98 14.70 11.55
CA ALA A 154 17.75 15.95 10.85
C ALA A 154 16.27 16.09 10.47
N PHE A 155 15.77 17.33 10.47
CA PHE A 155 14.42 17.71 10.06
C PHE A 155 14.51 18.84 9.05
N LEU A 156 13.86 18.69 7.89
CA LEU A 156 13.74 19.74 6.90
C LEU A 156 12.34 20.37 6.98
N LEU A 157 12.29 21.68 7.19
CA LEU A 157 11.07 22.48 7.22
C LEU A 157 11.01 23.35 5.97
N ASP A 158 9.84 23.43 5.33
CA ASP A 158 9.62 24.42 4.27
C ASP A 158 9.50 25.86 4.83
N ASP A 159 9.40 26.84 3.95
CA ASP A 159 9.17 28.26 4.27
C ASP A 159 7.83 28.54 5.00
N ARG A 160 7.01 27.50 5.22
CA ARG A 160 5.74 27.55 5.95
C ARG A 160 5.80 26.77 7.26
N GLY A 161 6.99 26.30 7.65
CA GLY A 161 7.22 25.51 8.86
C GLY A 161 6.70 24.08 8.78
N THR A 162 6.37 23.58 7.59
CA THR A 162 5.91 22.20 7.39
C THR A 162 7.09 21.26 7.33
N VAL A 163 7.07 20.19 8.13
CA VAL A 163 8.08 19.12 8.04
C VAL A 163 7.96 18.44 6.67
N ARG A 164 9.04 18.48 5.89
CA ARG A 164 9.15 17.87 4.55
C ARG A 164 10.06 16.65 4.54
N TYR A 165 10.98 16.57 5.48
CA TYR A 165 11.83 15.40 5.68
C TYR A 165 12.20 15.24 7.16
N ARG A 166 12.34 14.00 7.64
CA ARG A 166 13.03 13.70 8.89
C ARG A 166 13.86 12.42 8.82
N GLY A 167 15.05 12.39 9.41
CA GLY A 167 15.85 11.17 9.44
C GLY A 167 17.34 11.43 9.41
N ALA A 168 18.10 10.49 8.85
CA ALA A 168 19.55 10.58 8.75
C ALA A 168 19.98 11.68 7.77
N VAL A 169 21.18 12.23 7.94
CA VAL A 169 21.76 13.14 6.96
C VAL A 169 22.12 12.39 5.67
N ASP A 170 22.85 11.28 5.82
CA ASP A 170 23.20 10.32 4.77
C ASP A 170 23.53 8.95 5.40
N ASP A 171 23.92 7.95 4.59
CA ASP A 171 24.18 6.59 5.05
C ASP A 171 25.67 6.25 5.34
N ARG A 172 26.56 7.24 5.37
CA ARG A 172 28.01 7.01 5.59
C ARG A 172 28.35 6.68 7.03
N LEU A 173 27.53 7.14 7.98
CA LEU A 173 27.64 6.83 9.40
C LEU A 173 26.44 5.98 9.82
N GLY A 174 26.70 4.91 10.56
CA GLY A 174 25.65 4.11 11.19
C GLY A 174 26.13 3.55 12.53
N LEU A 175 25.28 2.74 13.17
CA LEU A 175 25.70 2.02 14.36
C LEU A 175 26.65 0.89 13.95
N GLY A 176 27.88 0.90 14.47
CA GLY A 176 28.88 -0.15 14.19
C GLY A 176 29.63 -0.02 12.85
N TYR A 177 29.48 1.08 12.09
CA TYR A 177 30.26 1.30 10.86
C TYR A 177 30.47 2.78 10.50
N VAL A 178 31.48 3.01 9.65
CA VAL A 178 31.78 4.30 9.00
C VAL A 178 32.21 4.01 7.55
N ARG A 179 31.79 4.85 6.60
CA ARG A 179 32.22 4.85 5.20
C ARG A 179 32.89 6.16 4.85
N ASN A 180 33.78 6.12 3.86
CA ASN A 180 34.43 7.32 3.34
C ASN A 180 33.44 8.20 2.56
N GLU A 181 32.54 7.55 1.81
CA GLU A 181 31.53 8.20 0.98
C GLU A 181 30.14 7.61 1.26
N PRO A 182 29.08 8.43 1.20
CA PRO A 182 27.71 7.95 1.26
C PRO A 182 27.34 7.24 -0.06
N ARG A 183 26.45 6.26 0.03
CA ARG A 183 25.73 5.69 -1.12
C ARG A 183 24.39 6.39 -1.34
N SER A 184 23.81 6.94 -0.27
CA SER A 184 22.53 7.64 -0.29
C SER A 184 22.65 8.96 0.47
N THR A 185 22.14 10.06 -0.10
CA THR A 185 22.28 11.43 0.41
C THR A 185 20.93 12.03 0.83
N PHE A 186 20.19 11.30 1.67
CA PHE A 186 18.78 11.56 1.98
C PHE A 186 18.42 13.03 2.26
N LEU A 187 19.16 13.71 3.14
CA LEU A 187 18.86 15.10 3.48
C LEU A 187 19.20 16.08 2.35
N VAL A 188 20.25 15.81 1.57
CA VAL A 188 20.60 16.62 0.39
C VAL A 188 19.51 16.49 -0.67
N ASP A 189 19.10 15.25 -0.96
CA ASP A 189 18.06 14.96 -1.94
C ASP A 189 16.73 15.59 -1.52
N ALA A 190 16.41 15.56 -0.22
CA ALA A 190 15.23 16.22 0.35
C ALA A 190 15.28 17.75 0.22
N VAL A 191 16.43 18.38 0.52
CA VAL A 191 16.62 19.83 0.35
C VAL A 191 16.44 20.21 -1.12
N ASP A 192 17.06 19.47 -2.04
CA ASP A 192 16.94 19.72 -3.47
C ASP A 192 15.50 19.55 -3.97
N ALA A 193 14.80 18.52 -3.49
CA ALA A 193 13.39 18.32 -3.79
C ALA A 193 12.52 19.47 -3.30
N VAL A 194 12.65 19.89 -2.04
CA VAL A 194 11.85 20.99 -1.46
C VAL A 194 12.12 22.31 -2.16
N LEU A 195 13.38 22.62 -2.47
CA LEU A 195 13.74 23.82 -3.22
C LEU A 195 13.20 23.80 -4.65
N ALA A 196 13.02 22.62 -5.24
CA ALA A 196 12.37 22.42 -6.54
C ALA A 196 10.83 22.30 -6.45
N GLY A 197 10.23 22.42 -5.26
CA GLY A 197 8.78 22.29 -5.07
C GLY A 197 8.26 20.84 -5.17
N ARG A 198 9.15 19.84 -5.07
CA ARG A 198 8.82 18.41 -5.08
C ARG A 198 8.78 17.83 -3.65
N ALA A 199 8.16 16.66 -3.51
CA ALA A 199 8.23 15.87 -2.27
C ALA A 199 9.60 15.19 -2.13
N ALA A 200 10.06 15.01 -0.89
CA ALA A 200 11.28 14.25 -0.59
C ALA A 200 11.00 12.73 -0.66
N GLU A 201 11.93 11.97 -1.23
CA GLU A 201 11.83 10.52 -1.36
C GLU A 201 13.18 9.85 -1.01
N PRO A 202 13.27 9.05 0.08
CA PRO A 202 12.23 8.86 1.08
C PRO A 202 11.97 10.15 1.87
N ALA A 203 10.72 10.38 2.26
CA ALA A 203 10.35 11.52 3.10
C ALA A 203 10.79 11.34 4.56
N ALA A 204 11.07 10.10 5.00
CA ALA A 204 11.65 9.86 6.31
C ALA A 204 12.55 8.61 6.37
N THR A 205 13.53 8.63 7.26
CA THR A 205 14.36 7.47 7.60
C THR A 205 14.57 7.36 9.11
N THR A 206 14.95 6.18 9.61
CA THR A 206 15.65 6.08 10.89
C THR A 206 16.98 6.85 10.81
N SER A 207 17.48 7.29 11.96
CA SER A 207 18.76 8.01 12.05
C SER A 207 19.65 7.33 13.09
N PRO A 208 20.94 7.15 12.81
CA PRO A 208 21.87 6.66 13.82
C PRO A 208 22.02 7.71 14.93
N GLY A 209 22.46 7.32 16.12
CA GLY A 209 22.66 8.27 17.22
C GLY A 209 22.40 7.65 18.57
N CYS A 210 22.61 8.43 19.63
CA CYS A 210 22.14 8.07 20.94
C CYS A 210 20.63 8.29 20.99
N GLU A 211 19.87 7.30 21.46
CA GLU A 211 18.43 7.45 21.67
C GLU A 211 18.13 8.51 22.72
N LEU A 212 17.13 9.34 22.45
CA LEU A 212 16.70 10.39 23.37
C LEU A 212 15.71 9.89 24.43
N GLY A 213 15.22 8.65 24.31
CA GLY A 213 14.20 8.09 25.21
C GLY A 213 12.90 8.91 25.21
N LEU A 214 12.62 9.58 24.10
CA LEU A 214 11.33 10.22 23.86
C LEU A 214 10.42 9.16 23.24
N GLU A 215 9.17 9.05 23.71
CA GLU A 215 8.14 8.36 22.93
C GLU A 215 8.18 8.99 21.53
N VAL A 216 8.35 8.17 20.49
CA VAL A 216 8.51 8.63 19.10
C VAL A 216 7.25 9.41 18.73
N GLY A 217 7.31 10.71 18.98
CA GLY A 217 6.20 11.63 18.84
C GLY A 217 6.31 12.29 17.48
N GLN A 218 5.20 12.56 16.86
CA GLN A 218 5.15 13.44 15.71
C GLN A 218 5.33 14.90 16.20
N PRO A 219 5.55 15.88 15.30
CA PRO A 219 5.48 17.29 15.68
C PRO A 219 4.18 17.58 16.43
N ARG A 220 4.29 18.32 17.54
CA ARG A 220 3.13 18.70 18.36
C ARG A 220 2.17 19.55 17.54
N LEU A 221 0.87 19.32 17.74
CA LEU A 221 -0.16 20.17 17.17
C LEU A 221 -0.28 21.48 17.96
N GLU A 222 -0.81 22.51 17.31
CA GLU A 222 -1.11 23.78 17.98
C GLU A 222 -2.11 23.55 19.12
N ARG A 223 -1.90 24.18 20.28
CA ARG A 223 -2.85 24.10 21.42
C ARG A 223 -4.26 24.54 21.03
N THR A 224 -4.34 25.49 20.09
CA THR A 224 -5.59 25.90 19.45
C THR A 224 -5.40 25.76 17.94
N PRO A 225 -5.80 24.62 17.35
CA PRO A 225 -5.59 24.35 15.93
C PRO A 225 -6.24 25.41 15.07
N THR A 226 -5.51 25.91 14.08
CA THR A 226 -6.00 26.88 13.10
C THR A 226 -6.07 26.28 11.71
N TRP A 227 -6.88 26.86 10.82
CA TRP A 227 -6.97 26.44 9.42
C TRP A 227 -5.59 26.45 8.73
N HIS A 228 -4.94 27.61 8.68
CA HIS A 228 -3.64 27.80 8.04
C HIS A 228 -2.47 27.17 8.83
N GLY A 229 -2.69 26.78 10.09
CA GLY A 229 -1.76 26.02 10.90
C GLY A 229 -1.96 24.52 10.72
N SER A 230 -2.49 23.84 11.72
CA SER A 230 -2.59 22.37 11.71
C SER A 230 -3.67 21.82 10.75
N ILE A 231 -4.84 22.46 10.62
CA ILE A 231 -6.02 21.79 10.05
C ILE A 231 -5.92 21.54 8.54
N SER A 232 -5.54 22.54 7.76
CA SER A 232 -5.37 22.37 6.30
C SER A 232 -4.35 21.30 5.95
N ARG A 233 -3.30 21.14 6.77
CA ARG A 233 -2.29 20.08 6.62
C ARG A 233 -2.87 18.70 6.93
N LEU A 234 -3.61 18.57 8.04
CA LEU A 234 -4.30 17.32 8.35
C LEU A 234 -5.29 16.94 7.25
N PHE A 235 -6.04 17.91 6.72
CA PHE A 235 -6.95 17.65 5.61
C PHE A 235 -6.21 17.25 4.34
N ASP A 236 -5.11 17.91 3.98
CA ASP A 236 -4.31 17.53 2.81
C ASP A 236 -3.79 16.07 2.91
N VAL A 237 -3.36 15.66 4.11
CA VAL A 237 -2.83 14.30 4.36
C VAL A 237 -3.94 13.24 4.32
N HIS A 238 -5.07 13.51 4.99
CA HIS A 238 -6.07 12.48 5.33
C HIS A 238 -7.36 12.55 4.51
N CYS A 239 -7.74 13.73 4.01
CA CYS A 239 -9.10 13.98 3.54
C CYS A 239 -9.16 14.42 2.07
N VAL A 240 -8.23 15.27 1.62
CA VAL A 240 -8.26 15.93 0.30
C VAL A 240 -8.10 14.94 -0.85
N GLY A 241 -7.59 13.72 -0.60
CA GLY A 241 -7.61 12.64 -1.60
C GLY A 241 -9.02 12.39 -2.18
N CYS A 242 -10.05 12.46 -1.33
CA CYS A 242 -11.45 12.34 -1.75
C CYS A 242 -12.17 13.70 -1.76
N HIS A 243 -11.88 14.57 -0.79
CA HIS A 243 -12.51 15.87 -0.60
C HIS A 243 -11.73 16.98 -1.32
N ARG A 244 -11.69 16.89 -2.65
CA ARG A 244 -11.18 17.93 -3.54
C ARG A 244 -12.18 18.18 -4.65
N ALA A 245 -12.01 19.26 -5.39
CA ALA A 245 -12.80 19.48 -6.60
C ALA A 245 -12.69 18.27 -7.55
N GLY A 246 -13.83 17.76 -8.03
CA GLY A 246 -13.90 16.57 -8.88
C GLY A 246 -13.56 15.23 -8.18
N GLY A 247 -13.38 15.24 -6.86
CA GLY A 247 -13.28 14.03 -6.04
C GLY A 247 -14.66 13.46 -5.67
N ILE A 248 -14.66 12.30 -5.01
CA ILE A 248 -15.90 11.63 -4.56
C ILE A 248 -16.49 12.23 -3.28
N GLY A 249 -15.74 13.09 -2.59
CA GLY A 249 -16.23 13.79 -1.41
C GLY A 249 -17.30 14.82 -1.79
N PRO A 250 -18.37 14.98 -1.00
CA PRO A 250 -19.49 15.88 -1.35
C PRO A 250 -19.12 17.37 -1.37
N PHE A 251 -18.00 17.75 -0.77
CA PHE A 251 -17.48 19.11 -0.75
C PHE A 251 -15.95 19.08 -0.59
N PRO A 252 -15.23 20.11 -1.10
CA PRO A 252 -13.78 20.20 -0.98
C PRO A 252 -13.34 20.55 0.45
N LEU A 253 -12.22 19.97 0.88
CA LEU A 253 -11.56 20.24 2.17
C LEU A 253 -10.18 20.88 2.00
N ASP A 254 -9.84 21.29 0.78
CA ASP A 254 -8.72 22.17 0.45
C ASP A 254 -9.14 23.66 0.32
N VAL A 255 -10.40 23.97 0.63
CA VAL A 255 -10.98 25.33 0.65
C VAL A 255 -11.49 25.66 2.05
N GLU A 256 -11.03 26.77 2.63
CA GLU A 256 -11.33 27.14 4.02
C GLU A 256 -12.82 27.38 4.25
N GLU A 257 -13.45 28.12 3.35
CA GLU A 257 -14.86 28.49 3.42
C GLU A 257 -15.76 27.26 3.44
N GLU A 258 -15.47 26.27 2.59
CA GLU A 258 -16.19 25.00 2.49
C GLU A 258 -16.00 24.14 3.74
N ALA A 259 -14.75 24.03 4.23
CA ALA A 259 -14.47 23.34 5.47
C ALA A 259 -15.19 23.97 6.68
N ARG A 260 -15.27 25.31 6.73
CA ARG A 260 -16.01 26.04 7.77
C ARG A 260 -17.52 25.83 7.68
N ALA A 261 -18.07 25.89 6.48
CA ALA A 261 -19.49 25.69 6.23
C ALA A 261 -19.95 24.28 6.65
N ASN A 262 -19.09 23.28 6.42
CA ASN A 262 -19.38 21.87 6.70
C ASN A 262 -18.84 21.36 8.05
N ALA A 263 -18.29 22.25 8.89
CA ALA A 263 -17.60 21.90 10.14
C ALA A 263 -18.44 21.04 11.11
N GLY A 264 -19.76 21.25 11.17
CA GLY A 264 -20.65 20.42 12.01
C GLY A 264 -20.65 18.95 11.59
N MET A 265 -20.70 18.69 10.28
CA MET A 265 -20.64 17.33 9.73
C MET A 265 -19.25 16.73 9.87
N ILE A 266 -18.20 17.52 9.60
CA ILE A 266 -16.80 17.11 9.82
C ILE A 266 -16.62 16.62 11.26
N ALA A 267 -17.03 17.42 12.25
CA ALA A 267 -16.91 17.06 13.66
C ALA A 267 -17.67 15.77 13.99
N ARG A 268 -18.88 15.59 13.45
CA ARG A 268 -19.68 14.37 13.67
C ARG A 268 -18.97 13.13 13.11
N GLN A 269 -18.58 13.17 11.84
CA GLN A 269 -17.97 12.02 11.15
C GLN A 269 -16.60 11.65 11.71
N VAL A 270 -15.76 12.65 12.00
CA VAL A 270 -14.42 12.45 12.59
C VAL A 270 -14.52 11.94 14.02
N SER A 271 -15.43 12.49 14.85
CA SER A 271 -15.62 12.00 16.22
C SER A 271 -16.10 10.55 16.27
N ALA A 272 -16.96 10.14 15.33
CA ALA A 272 -17.45 8.76 15.20
C ALA A 272 -16.41 7.79 14.62
N GLY A 273 -15.27 8.29 14.12
CA GLY A 273 -14.27 7.46 13.43
C GLY A 273 -14.82 6.82 12.16
N LEU A 274 -15.69 7.54 11.46
CA LEU A 274 -16.22 7.19 10.13
C LEU A 274 -15.46 7.92 9.02
N MET A 275 -14.86 9.07 9.34
CA MET A 275 -14.01 9.84 8.45
C MET A 275 -12.64 10.12 9.07
N PRO A 276 -11.56 10.05 8.26
CA PRO A 276 -11.55 9.44 6.94
C PRO A 276 -11.84 7.92 7.04
N PRO A 277 -12.41 7.31 5.98
CA PRO A 277 -12.83 5.90 6.04
C PRO A 277 -11.59 5.01 6.12
N TRP A 278 -11.46 4.33 7.25
CA TRP A 278 -10.44 3.31 7.50
C TRP A 278 -10.96 2.41 8.62
N PHE A 279 -11.25 1.16 8.27
CA PHE A 279 -11.91 0.23 9.18
C PHE A 279 -11.05 -0.97 9.53
N ALA A 280 -9.78 -0.96 9.12
CA ALA A 280 -8.82 -1.95 9.59
C ALA A 280 -8.44 -1.69 11.05
N GLU A 281 -8.32 -2.75 11.82
CA GLU A 281 -7.75 -2.71 13.16
C GLU A 281 -6.24 -2.40 13.08
N SER A 282 -5.71 -1.72 14.10
CA SER A 282 -4.27 -1.49 14.20
C SER A 282 -3.55 -2.80 14.51
N VAL A 283 -2.42 -3.05 13.87
CA VAL A 283 -1.55 -4.20 14.22
C VAL A 283 -0.74 -3.81 15.45
N GLU A 284 -0.86 -4.57 16.53
CA GLU A 284 -0.11 -4.32 17.78
C GLU A 284 1.40 -4.52 17.55
N GLY A 285 2.23 -3.60 18.05
CA GLY A 285 3.66 -3.84 18.31
C GLY A 285 4.70 -3.09 17.46
N GLU A 286 4.36 -2.52 16.30
CA GLU A 286 5.39 -1.98 15.37
C GLU A 286 5.39 -0.46 15.18
N GLY A 287 4.53 0.30 15.87
CA GLY A 287 4.54 1.78 15.84
C GLY A 287 4.18 2.44 14.49
N HIS A 288 4.08 1.66 13.41
CA HIS A 288 3.76 2.10 12.06
C HIS A 288 2.72 1.20 11.41
N SER A 289 1.86 1.80 10.58
CA SER A 289 0.88 1.05 9.82
C SER A 289 1.56 0.17 8.76
N PRO A 290 1.19 -1.12 8.62
CA PRO A 290 1.71 -1.96 7.55
C PRO A 290 1.18 -1.52 6.16
N TRP A 291 0.23 -0.59 6.12
CA TRP A 291 -0.44 -0.13 4.92
C TRP A 291 0.19 1.17 4.40
N SER A 292 0.48 1.23 3.10
CA SER A 292 1.01 2.43 2.43
C SER A 292 -0.06 3.50 2.19
N ASN A 293 -1.33 3.10 2.22
CA ASN A 293 -2.49 3.95 1.96
C ASN A 293 -3.38 4.16 3.20
N ASP A 294 -2.84 3.89 4.39
CA ASP A 294 -3.49 4.23 5.65
C ASP A 294 -3.76 5.73 5.72
N ARG A 295 -4.99 6.07 6.05
CA ARG A 295 -5.44 7.46 6.21
C ARG A 295 -6.02 7.72 7.58
N SER A 296 -5.97 6.75 8.50
CA SER A 296 -6.48 6.89 9.85
C SER A 296 -5.89 8.12 10.55
N LEU A 297 -6.67 8.66 11.48
CA LEU A 297 -6.27 9.80 12.31
C LEU A 297 -5.79 9.28 13.65
N ALA A 298 -4.62 9.74 14.09
CA ALA A 298 -4.18 9.58 15.47
C ALA A 298 -5.20 10.27 16.42
N PRO A 299 -5.28 9.83 17.69
CA PRO A 299 -6.20 10.43 18.67
C PRO A 299 -6.08 11.96 18.77
N GLU A 300 -4.86 12.49 18.76
CA GLU A 300 -4.61 13.94 18.88
C GLU A 300 -5.03 14.70 17.61
N GLU A 301 -4.89 14.10 16.43
CA GLU A 301 -5.32 14.69 15.16
C GLU A 301 -6.86 14.76 15.08
N ARG A 302 -7.51 13.68 15.50
CA ARG A 302 -8.97 13.62 15.62
C ARG A 302 -9.46 14.70 16.57
N GLU A 303 -8.84 14.81 17.74
CA GLU A 303 -9.17 15.85 18.72
C GLU A 303 -8.97 17.24 18.14
N ALA A 304 -7.84 17.51 17.46
CA ALA A 304 -7.55 18.80 16.86
C ALA A 304 -8.60 19.21 15.81
N ILE A 305 -8.98 18.31 14.91
CA ILE A 305 -10.02 18.55 13.90
C ILE A 305 -11.37 18.83 14.57
N VAL A 306 -11.76 18.01 15.55
CA VAL A 306 -13.04 18.18 16.27
C VAL A 306 -13.05 19.48 17.06
N ALA A 307 -11.96 19.82 17.74
CA ALA A 307 -11.80 21.04 18.51
C ALA A 307 -11.91 22.27 17.60
N TRP A 308 -11.20 22.30 16.47
CA TRP A 308 -11.32 23.39 15.49
C TRP A 308 -12.74 23.52 14.94
N ALA A 309 -13.34 22.40 14.53
CA ALA A 309 -14.67 22.38 13.92
C ALA A 309 -15.79 22.87 14.87
N ARG A 310 -15.64 22.59 16.18
CA ARG A 310 -16.58 22.98 17.23
C ARG A 310 -16.31 24.36 17.84
N ASN A 311 -15.06 24.83 17.86
CA ASN A 311 -14.67 26.04 18.60
C ASN A 311 -14.20 27.17 17.69
N GLY A 312 -15.13 28.01 17.22
CA GLY A 312 -14.85 29.27 16.51
C GLY A 312 -14.15 29.13 15.14
N ARG A 313 -13.59 27.95 14.83
CA ARG A 313 -12.89 27.61 13.58
C ARG A 313 -11.84 28.67 13.27
N PRO A 314 -10.83 28.93 14.11
CA PRO A 314 -9.89 30.02 13.84
C PRO A 314 -9.13 29.80 12.52
N SER A 315 -8.95 30.87 11.73
CA SER A 315 -8.24 30.79 10.44
C SER A 315 -6.73 30.65 10.63
N GLY A 316 -6.16 31.40 11.58
CA GLY A 316 -4.70 31.48 11.75
C GLY A 316 -4.06 32.44 10.75
N ALA A 317 -2.75 32.39 10.62
CA ALA A 317 -1.99 33.29 9.75
C ALA A 317 -1.93 32.74 8.31
N PRO A 318 -2.46 33.43 7.27
CA PRO A 318 -2.44 32.95 5.88
C PRO A 318 -1.05 32.62 5.35
N ALA A 319 -0.02 33.34 5.81
CA ALA A 319 1.37 33.08 5.47
C ALA A 319 1.86 31.68 5.91
N ARG A 320 1.15 30.99 6.81
CA ARG A 320 1.46 29.62 7.23
C ARG A 320 0.72 28.55 6.42
N HIS A 321 -0.18 28.92 5.49
CA HIS A 321 -0.89 27.94 4.68
C HIS A 321 0.13 27.01 3.99
N PRO A 322 -0.04 25.68 4.07
CA PRO A 322 0.89 24.74 3.46
C PRO A 322 1.03 25.04 1.97
N ARG A 323 2.26 24.97 1.46
CA ARG A 323 2.48 24.79 0.02
C ARG A 323 2.02 23.38 -0.31
N THR A 324 0.86 23.25 -0.96
CA THR A 324 0.40 21.95 -1.46
C THR A 324 1.37 21.47 -2.53
N ALA A 325 2.08 20.36 -2.28
CA ALA A 325 3.01 19.75 -3.21
C ALA A 325 2.32 18.97 -4.36
N ALA A 326 1.00 18.94 -4.38
CA ALA A 326 0.25 18.51 -5.54
C ALA A 326 -0.06 19.74 -6.39
N VAL A 327 0.72 19.85 -7.49
CA VAL A 327 0.35 20.36 -8.82
C VAL A 327 -0.93 21.16 -8.81
N GLU A 328 -0.89 22.44 -9.17
CA GLU A 328 -2.00 23.22 -9.76
C GLU A 328 -3.28 22.38 -9.98
N ARG A 329 -4.00 22.06 -8.90
CA ARG A 329 -5.12 21.12 -8.99
C ARG A 329 -6.24 21.91 -9.65
N PRO A 330 -6.81 21.45 -10.77
CA PRO A 330 -7.82 22.21 -11.47
C PRO A 330 -8.94 22.62 -10.53
N ARG A 331 -9.25 23.92 -10.55
CA ARG A 331 -10.33 24.55 -9.80
C ARG A 331 -11.71 24.11 -10.35
N PRO A 332 -12.81 24.40 -9.64
CA PRO A 332 -14.15 23.87 -9.94
C PRO A 332 -14.54 24.00 -11.42
N GLY A 333 -15.01 22.90 -12.01
CA GLY A 333 -15.45 22.81 -13.42
C GLY A 333 -14.55 21.97 -14.33
N ALA A 334 -13.40 21.51 -13.86
CA ALA A 334 -12.58 20.56 -14.61
C ALA A 334 -13.15 19.13 -14.54
N ALA A 335 -13.18 18.43 -15.67
CA ALA A 335 -13.39 16.98 -15.69
C ALA A 335 -12.33 16.29 -14.82
N ALA A 336 -12.68 15.19 -14.15
CA ALA A 336 -11.72 14.44 -13.35
C ALA A 336 -10.47 14.10 -14.20
N GLU A 337 -9.32 14.62 -13.77
CA GLU A 337 -8.02 14.36 -14.38
C GLU A 337 -7.46 13.01 -13.92
N TRP A 338 -6.63 12.43 -14.78
CA TRP A 338 -5.90 11.21 -14.50
C TRP A 338 -4.86 11.45 -13.40
N THR A 339 -4.90 10.62 -12.36
CA THR A 339 -3.92 10.56 -11.27
C THR A 339 -2.72 9.70 -11.59
N ILE A 340 -2.85 8.80 -12.57
CA ILE A 340 -1.76 7.93 -13.06
C ILE A 340 -0.86 8.60 -14.11
N GLY A 341 -0.88 9.93 -14.23
CA GLY A 341 -0.26 10.64 -15.35
C GLY A 341 -1.07 10.47 -16.65
N THR A 342 -0.45 10.72 -17.81
CA THR A 342 -1.13 10.58 -19.10
C THR A 342 -1.25 9.09 -19.47
N PRO A 343 -2.47 8.54 -19.66
CA PRO A 343 -2.62 7.16 -20.10
C PRO A 343 -2.18 6.99 -21.55
N ASP A 344 -1.59 5.83 -21.87
CA ASP A 344 -1.25 5.45 -23.24
C ASP A 344 -2.49 5.01 -24.03
N LEU A 345 -3.48 4.44 -23.33
CA LEU A 345 -4.74 4.00 -23.90
C LEU A 345 -5.91 4.40 -22.99
N ILE A 346 -6.93 5.01 -23.59
CA ILE A 346 -8.20 5.38 -22.93
C ILE A 346 -9.33 4.59 -23.60
N ILE A 347 -10.06 3.82 -22.79
CA ILE A 347 -11.16 2.95 -23.23
C ILE A 347 -12.45 3.42 -22.55
N PRO A 348 -13.30 4.22 -23.22
CA PRO A 348 -14.64 4.54 -22.72
C PRO A 348 -15.61 3.40 -22.97
N ILE A 349 -16.66 3.28 -22.14
CA ILE A 349 -17.81 2.46 -22.50
C ILE A 349 -18.47 3.04 -23.79
N PRO A 350 -18.98 2.16 -24.67
CA PRO A 350 -19.38 2.55 -26.03
C PRO A 350 -20.58 3.50 -26.03
N GLU A 351 -21.53 3.24 -25.14
CA GLU A 351 -22.78 4.00 -25.01
C GLU A 351 -22.89 4.59 -23.61
N GLU A 352 -23.57 5.73 -23.53
CA GLU A 352 -23.88 6.39 -22.28
C GLU A 352 -25.07 5.69 -21.61
N ILE A 353 -24.91 5.36 -20.33
CA ILE A 353 -25.91 4.64 -19.55
C ILE A 353 -26.78 5.65 -18.81
N ALA A 354 -28.07 5.71 -19.13
CA ALA A 354 -29.02 6.56 -18.42
C ALA A 354 -29.32 6.00 -17.03
N ILE A 355 -29.26 6.88 -16.02
CA ILE A 355 -29.48 6.55 -14.61
C ILE A 355 -30.72 7.34 -14.13
N PRO A 356 -31.79 6.67 -13.68
CA PRO A 356 -32.95 7.35 -13.12
C PRO A 356 -32.63 8.00 -11.78
N ALA A 357 -33.49 8.92 -11.34
CA ALA A 357 -33.38 9.57 -10.03
C ALA A 357 -33.63 8.61 -8.85
N GLU A 358 -34.46 7.58 -9.04
CA GLU A 358 -34.92 6.67 -7.99
C GLU A 358 -34.93 5.21 -8.49
N GLY A 359 -34.99 4.26 -7.55
CA GLY A 359 -35.10 2.83 -7.83
C GLY A 359 -33.76 2.10 -7.86
N TYR A 360 -33.73 0.99 -8.60
CA TYR A 360 -32.55 0.13 -8.76
C TYR A 360 -32.30 -0.13 -10.25
N LEU A 361 -31.03 -0.29 -10.62
CA LEU A 361 -30.64 -0.73 -11.95
C LEU A 361 -29.99 -2.09 -11.84
N ASP A 362 -30.34 -2.98 -12.77
CA ASP A 362 -29.61 -4.22 -12.95
C ASP A 362 -28.16 -3.93 -13.35
N TYR A 363 -27.27 -4.85 -12.97
CA TYR A 363 -25.88 -4.81 -13.37
C TYR A 363 -25.72 -4.72 -14.88
N VAL A 364 -25.02 -3.70 -15.33
CA VAL A 364 -24.72 -3.49 -16.75
C VAL A 364 -23.39 -4.18 -17.05
N ASN A 365 -23.40 -5.18 -17.95
CA ASN A 365 -22.20 -5.89 -18.36
C ASN A 365 -21.90 -5.57 -19.84
N ILE A 366 -20.76 -4.93 -20.10
CA ILE A 366 -20.34 -4.49 -21.44
C ILE A 366 -19.02 -5.16 -21.78
N THR A 367 -18.93 -5.80 -22.95
CA THR A 367 -17.66 -6.34 -23.46
C THR A 367 -17.10 -5.40 -24.53
N ILE A 368 -15.85 -4.97 -24.36
CA ILE A 368 -15.12 -4.12 -25.28
C ILE A 368 -13.92 -4.89 -25.80
N ASP A 369 -13.63 -4.76 -27.09
CA ASP A 369 -12.47 -5.34 -27.75
C ASP A 369 -11.48 -4.23 -28.12
N PRO A 370 -10.37 -4.07 -27.38
CA PRO A 370 -9.35 -3.09 -27.71
C PRO A 370 -8.40 -3.55 -28.82
N GLU A 371 -8.60 -4.75 -29.36
CA GLU A 371 -7.80 -5.32 -30.46
C GLU A 371 -6.32 -5.48 -30.11
N PHE A 372 -6.01 -5.96 -28.89
CA PHE A 372 -4.63 -6.23 -28.48
C PHE A 372 -3.99 -7.35 -29.31
N GLU A 373 -3.06 -7.01 -30.20
CA GLU A 373 -2.37 -8.00 -31.05
C GLU A 373 -1.27 -8.79 -30.31
N GLU A 374 -0.74 -8.22 -29.22
CA GLU A 374 0.32 -8.79 -28.39
C GLU A 374 0.00 -8.58 -26.91
N ASP A 375 0.72 -9.30 -26.04
CA ASP A 375 0.58 -9.14 -24.59
C ASP A 375 0.92 -7.69 -24.18
N ARG A 376 0.06 -7.10 -23.34
CA ARG A 376 0.25 -5.75 -22.79
C ARG A 376 0.51 -5.82 -21.30
N TRP A 377 1.51 -5.07 -20.85
CA TRP A 377 1.91 -5.01 -19.44
C TRP A 377 1.46 -3.67 -18.86
N VAL A 378 0.40 -3.68 -18.05
CA VAL A 378 -0.19 -2.50 -17.43
C VAL A 378 0.55 -2.15 -16.14
N GLU A 379 1.33 -1.08 -16.17
CA GLU A 379 2.02 -0.55 -14.98
C GLU A 379 1.15 0.43 -14.17
N ALA A 380 0.11 1.01 -14.77
CA ALA A 380 -0.87 1.79 -14.04
C ALA A 380 -2.25 1.73 -14.69
N TRP A 381 -3.30 1.79 -13.88
CA TRP A 381 -4.68 1.88 -14.37
C TRP A 381 -5.51 2.83 -13.51
N GLU A 382 -6.50 3.45 -14.12
CA GLU A 382 -7.48 4.30 -13.44
C GLU A 382 -8.85 4.23 -14.11
N LEU A 383 -9.90 4.17 -13.31
CA LEU A 383 -11.30 4.25 -13.75
C LEU A 383 -11.89 5.60 -13.36
N ILE A 384 -12.50 6.28 -14.33
CA ILE A 384 -13.17 7.56 -14.14
C ILE A 384 -14.60 7.46 -14.67
N PRO A 385 -15.60 7.33 -13.78
CA PRO A 385 -17.00 7.56 -14.11
C PRO A 385 -17.29 9.02 -14.44
N THR A 386 -18.30 9.29 -15.27
CA THR A 386 -18.81 10.65 -15.46
C THR A 386 -19.83 11.02 -14.39
N ALA A 387 -20.63 10.06 -13.93
CA ALA A 387 -21.57 10.22 -12.82
C ALA A 387 -21.00 9.68 -11.50
N LEU A 388 -19.94 10.34 -10.99
CA LEU A 388 -19.22 9.93 -9.77
C LEU A 388 -20.12 9.72 -8.53
N ASP A 389 -21.24 10.44 -8.49
CA ASP A 389 -22.25 10.46 -7.45
C ASP A 389 -23.32 9.36 -7.60
N ALA A 390 -23.36 8.65 -8.73
CA ALA A 390 -24.32 7.57 -9.01
C ALA A 390 -23.65 6.22 -9.29
N VAL A 391 -22.38 6.19 -9.73
CA VAL A 391 -21.64 4.94 -9.94
C VAL A 391 -21.16 4.40 -8.59
N HIS A 392 -21.69 3.26 -8.17
CA HIS A 392 -21.31 2.63 -6.91
C HIS A 392 -20.04 1.78 -7.07
N HIS A 393 -19.96 0.95 -8.11
CA HIS A 393 -18.70 0.29 -8.48
C HIS A 393 -18.63 -0.11 -9.95
N VAL A 394 -17.39 -0.28 -10.43
CA VAL A 394 -17.05 -0.83 -11.74
C VAL A 394 -15.94 -1.86 -11.58
N LEU A 395 -16.15 -3.07 -12.09
CA LEU A 395 -15.09 -4.07 -12.22
C LEU A 395 -14.78 -4.30 -13.69
N VAL A 396 -13.49 -4.37 -14.03
CA VAL A 396 -13.03 -4.71 -15.38
C VAL A 396 -12.36 -6.08 -15.33
N PHE A 397 -12.95 -7.05 -16.01
CA PHE A 397 -12.42 -8.41 -16.12
C PHE A 397 -11.75 -8.63 -17.46
N ILE A 398 -10.76 -9.53 -17.49
CA ILE A 398 -10.13 -10.00 -18.72
C ILE A 398 -10.89 -11.22 -19.23
N LYS A 399 -11.22 -11.21 -20.52
CA LYS A 399 -11.81 -12.35 -21.23
C LYS A 399 -10.89 -12.77 -22.37
N GLU A 400 -10.08 -13.78 -22.11
CA GLU A 400 -9.21 -14.39 -23.13
C GLU A 400 -10.02 -15.05 -24.27
N PRO A 401 -9.45 -15.13 -25.49
CA PRO A 401 -10.05 -15.88 -26.60
C PRO A 401 -10.44 -17.30 -26.20
N GLY A 402 -11.67 -17.70 -26.53
CA GLY A 402 -12.19 -19.05 -26.25
C GLY A 402 -12.44 -19.37 -24.76
N ARG A 403 -12.19 -18.43 -23.84
CA ARG A 403 -12.44 -18.62 -22.40
C ARG A 403 -13.63 -17.79 -21.92
N ARG A 404 -14.23 -18.24 -20.81
CA ARG A 404 -15.16 -17.40 -20.05
C ARG A 404 -14.34 -16.33 -19.30
N PRO A 405 -14.89 -15.14 -19.05
CA PRO A 405 -14.22 -14.15 -18.22
C PRO A 405 -13.83 -14.76 -16.88
N ASP A 406 -12.58 -14.54 -16.46
CA ASP A 406 -12.16 -14.95 -15.13
C ASP A 406 -12.80 -13.99 -14.11
N ARG A 407 -13.66 -14.55 -13.24
CA ARG A 407 -14.29 -13.83 -12.14
C ARG A 407 -13.63 -14.13 -10.79
N ALA A 408 -12.51 -14.85 -10.78
CA ALA A 408 -11.71 -15.07 -9.57
C ALA A 408 -10.84 -13.84 -9.21
N GLY A 409 -10.65 -12.91 -10.14
CA GLY A 409 -9.94 -11.64 -9.95
C GLY A 409 -10.46 -10.56 -10.90
N PHE A 410 -9.75 -9.43 -11.01
CA PHE A 410 -10.08 -8.33 -11.93
C PHE A 410 -8.80 -7.62 -12.41
N LEU A 411 -8.88 -6.96 -13.57
CA LEU A 411 -7.83 -6.07 -14.07
C LEU A 411 -7.84 -4.75 -13.29
N ALA A 412 -9.00 -4.09 -13.26
CA ALA A 412 -9.20 -2.77 -12.67
C ALA A 412 -10.51 -2.74 -11.86
N ALA A 413 -10.55 -1.91 -10.82
CA ALA A 413 -11.72 -1.70 -9.98
C ALA A 413 -11.94 -0.23 -9.62
N TYR A 414 -13.18 0.23 -9.74
CA TYR A 414 -13.68 1.46 -9.14
C TYR A 414 -14.64 1.06 -8.03
N VAL A 415 -14.36 1.48 -6.81
CA VAL A 415 -15.20 1.34 -5.62
C VAL A 415 -15.00 2.58 -4.76
N PRO A 416 -15.91 2.91 -3.82
CA PRO A 416 -15.71 4.07 -2.96
C PRO A 416 -14.41 3.92 -2.16
N GLY A 417 -13.44 4.80 -2.41
CA GLY A 417 -12.12 4.79 -1.79
C GLY A 417 -10.99 4.09 -2.57
N HIS A 418 -11.27 3.49 -3.74
CA HIS A 418 -10.26 2.91 -4.63
C HIS A 418 -10.69 2.99 -6.10
N ARG A 419 -9.90 3.69 -6.93
CA ARG A 419 -10.19 3.88 -8.37
C ARG A 419 -8.99 3.75 -9.29
N SER A 420 -7.79 3.65 -8.72
CA SER A 420 -6.53 3.59 -9.45
C SER A 420 -5.47 2.89 -8.64
N ILE A 421 -4.45 2.41 -9.33
CA ILE A 421 -3.17 2.02 -8.76
C ILE A 421 -2.07 2.29 -9.80
N ASP A 422 -0.93 2.76 -9.32
CA ASP A 422 0.28 2.93 -10.11
C ASP A 422 1.34 1.97 -9.54
N TYR A 423 1.58 0.86 -10.24
CA TYR A 423 2.58 -0.13 -9.86
C TYR A 423 4.00 0.37 -10.07
N GLY A 424 4.18 1.46 -10.82
CA GLY A 424 5.45 2.16 -10.99
C GLY A 424 5.75 3.19 -9.89
N ASP A 425 4.77 3.51 -9.03
CA ASP A 425 5.01 4.38 -7.87
C ASP A 425 6.15 3.80 -7.01
N PRO A 426 7.22 4.55 -6.68
CA PRO A 426 8.34 4.04 -5.90
C PRO A 426 7.93 3.36 -4.57
N ARG A 427 6.81 3.79 -3.97
CA ARG A 427 6.25 3.22 -2.73
C ARG A 427 5.64 1.84 -2.93
N VAL A 428 5.22 1.52 -4.15
CA VAL A 428 4.64 0.23 -4.56
C VAL A 428 5.70 -0.65 -5.25
N ALA A 429 6.37 -0.09 -6.26
CA ALA A 429 7.41 -0.73 -7.06
C ALA A 429 8.61 -1.18 -6.21
N ARG A 430 9.03 -0.36 -5.25
CA ARG A 430 10.24 -0.56 -4.42
C ARG A 430 11.48 -0.89 -5.27
N GLY A 431 11.65 -0.18 -6.39
CA GLY A 431 12.76 -0.38 -7.33
C GLY A 431 12.63 -1.57 -8.28
N ARG A 432 11.50 -2.29 -8.26
CA ARG A 432 11.16 -3.35 -9.22
C ARG A 432 10.29 -2.80 -10.33
N SER A 433 10.39 -3.38 -11.53
CA SER A 433 9.35 -3.19 -12.55
C SER A 433 8.21 -4.17 -12.28
N ILE A 434 7.03 -3.65 -11.99
CA ILE A 434 5.83 -4.40 -11.61
C ILE A 434 4.69 -4.02 -12.57
N ALA A 435 3.99 -5.00 -13.14
CA ALA A 435 2.84 -4.75 -14.01
C ALA A 435 1.83 -5.91 -14.04
N LYS A 436 0.56 -5.61 -14.37
CA LYS A 436 -0.46 -6.61 -14.70
C LYS A 436 -0.37 -7.00 -16.17
N ARG A 437 -0.64 -8.27 -16.50
CA ARG A 437 -0.66 -8.73 -17.90
C ARG A 437 -2.07 -8.73 -18.47
N ILE A 438 -2.22 -8.22 -19.69
CA ILE A 438 -3.38 -8.45 -20.56
C ILE A 438 -2.89 -9.33 -21.72
N PRO A 439 -3.33 -10.60 -21.80
CA PRO A 439 -2.93 -11.47 -22.90
C PRO A 439 -3.44 -10.96 -24.26
N ALA A 440 -2.69 -11.22 -25.33
CA ALA A 440 -3.09 -10.94 -26.70
C ALA A 440 -4.49 -11.50 -27.04
N GLY A 441 -5.25 -10.75 -27.83
CA GLY A 441 -6.62 -11.08 -28.26
C GLY A 441 -7.68 -10.99 -27.16
N SER A 442 -7.30 -10.57 -25.93
CA SER A 442 -8.26 -10.48 -24.83
C SER A 442 -9.22 -9.32 -24.98
N LYS A 443 -10.48 -9.56 -24.61
CA LYS A 443 -11.51 -8.53 -24.47
C LYS A 443 -11.62 -8.09 -23.01
N LEU A 444 -12.11 -6.88 -22.78
CA LEU A 444 -12.36 -6.34 -21.46
C LEU A 444 -13.86 -6.37 -21.17
N VAL A 445 -14.26 -6.90 -20.02
CA VAL A 445 -15.66 -6.95 -19.58
C VAL A 445 -15.84 -5.98 -18.43
N PHE A 446 -16.54 -4.89 -18.69
CA PHE A 446 -16.96 -3.91 -17.69
C PHE A 446 -18.24 -4.39 -17.03
N GLN A 447 -18.24 -4.50 -15.72
CA GLN A 447 -19.41 -4.75 -14.90
C GLN A 447 -19.67 -3.50 -14.06
N LEU A 448 -20.76 -2.79 -14.36
CA LEU A 448 -21.12 -1.52 -13.73
C LEU A 448 -22.34 -1.69 -12.84
N HIS A 449 -22.28 -1.10 -11.66
CA HIS A 449 -23.37 -1.03 -10.69
C HIS A 449 -23.63 0.41 -10.27
N TYR A 450 -24.89 0.83 -10.36
CA TYR A 450 -25.34 2.19 -10.12
C TYR A 450 -26.28 2.25 -8.92
N THR A 451 -26.15 3.31 -8.12
CA THR A 451 -27.09 3.65 -7.06
C THR A 451 -27.69 5.01 -7.40
N PRO A 452 -28.97 5.08 -7.83
CA PRO A 452 -29.68 6.34 -8.03
C PRO A 452 -29.57 7.27 -6.81
N ASN A 453 -29.39 8.56 -7.08
CA ASN A 453 -29.05 9.56 -6.05
C ASN A 453 -30.04 10.74 -5.97
N GLY A 454 -31.24 10.57 -6.52
CA GLY A 454 -32.29 11.59 -6.55
C GLY A 454 -32.24 12.50 -7.78
N GLN A 455 -31.27 12.35 -8.69
CA GLN A 455 -31.22 13.08 -9.95
C GLN A 455 -31.14 12.15 -11.15
N VAL A 456 -31.84 12.51 -12.23
CA VAL A 456 -31.63 11.85 -13.52
C VAL A 456 -30.27 12.27 -14.04
N THR A 457 -29.40 11.30 -14.27
CA THR A 457 -28.02 11.52 -14.73
C THR A 457 -27.65 10.42 -15.72
N SER A 458 -26.41 10.44 -16.18
CA SER A 458 -25.91 9.47 -17.14
C SER A 458 -24.42 9.23 -16.98
N ASP A 459 -24.01 7.99 -17.17
CA ASP A 459 -22.62 7.56 -17.03
C ASP A 459 -21.99 7.14 -18.35
N ARG A 460 -20.77 7.60 -18.58
CA ARG A 460 -19.87 7.11 -19.63
C ARG A 460 -18.48 6.87 -19.05
N THR A 461 -18.40 5.90 -18.14
CA THR A 461 -17.14 5.46 -17.52
C THR A 461 -16.02 5.22 -18.55
N ARG A 462 -14.81 5.63 -18.21
CA ARG A 462 -13.59 5.40 -18.99
C ARG A 462 -12.49 4.75 -18.15
N LEU A 463 -11.77 3.81 -18.76
CA LEU A 463 -10.55 3.18 -18.23
C LEU A 463 -9.32 3.80 -18.90
N GLY A 464 -8.39 4.32 -18.11
CA GLY A 464 -7.06 4.72 -18.54
C GLY A 464 -6.04 3.64 -18.19
N LEU A 465 -5.17 3.29 -19.14
CA LEU A 465 -4.08 2.33 -18.97
C LEU A 465 -2.74 2.99 -19.33
N ARG A 466 -1.74 2.77 -18.50
CA ARG A 466 -0.32 3.06 -18.79
C ARG A 466 0.44 1.76 -18.88
N PHE A 467 1.25 1.59 -19.93
CA PHE A 467 1.94 0.35 -20.23
C PHE A 467 3.43 0.43 -19.91
N ALA A 468 3.99 -0.66 -19.39
CA ALA A 468 5.43 -0.83 -19.28
C ALA A 468 6.04 -1.04 -20.68
N GLU A 469 7.18 -0.40 -20.93
CA GLU A 469 7.89 -0.50 -22.23
C GLU A 469 8.42 -1.92 -22.52
N ARG A 470 8.64 -2.71 -21.47
CA ARG A 470 9.19 -4.07 -21.53
C ARG A 470 8.42 -4.96 -20.57
N PRO A 471 8.43 -6.29 -20.77
CA PRO A 471 7.96 -7.23 -19.76
C PRO A 471 8.56 -6.89 -18.38
N PRO A 472 7.75 -6.86 -17.30
CA PRO A 472 8.20 -6.45 -15.98
C PRO A 472 9.19 -7.48 -15.41
N GLN A 473 9.70 -7.22 -14.21
CA GLN A 473 10.40 -8.23 -13.40
C GLN A 473 9.41 -9.04 -12.55
N THR A 474 8.23 -8.46 -12.32
CA THR A 474 7.20 -9.00 -11.46
C THR A 474 5.82 -8.78 -12.11
N GLU A 475 5.09 -9.86 -12.34
CA GLU A 475 3.69 -9.84 -12.74
C GLU A 475 2.79 -9.72 -11.51
N VAL A 476 1.76 -8.88 -11.61
CA VAL A 476 0.69 -8.78 -10.61
C VAL A 476 -0.47 -9.65 -11.05
N VAL A 477 -0.93 -10.53 -10.17
CA VAL A 477 -2.11 -11.37 -10.39
C VAL A 477 -3.13 -11.11 -9.28
N THR A 478 -4.36 -10.77 -9.66
CA THR A 478 -5.48 -10.68 -8.72
C THR A 478 -6.13 -12.04 -8.58
N ALA A 479 -6.26 -12.51 -7.34
CA ALA A 479 -6.96 -13.75 -6.99
C ALA A 479 -7.93 -13.50 -5.83
N SER A 480 -8.67 -14.53 -5.42
CA SER A 480 -9.61 -14.41 -4.31
C SER A 480 -9.81 -15.71 -3.53
N ALA A 481 -10.10 -15.57 -2.24
CA ALA A 481 -10.75 -16.59 -1.43
C ALA A 481 -12.24 -16.24 -1.34
N SER A 482 -13.10 -17.03 -2.00
CA SER A 482 -14.54 -16.76 -2.06
C SER A 482 -15.38 -17.99 -1.73
N ASN A 483 -16.54 -17.77 -1.08
CA ASN A 483 -17.51 -18.81 -0.79
C ASN A 483 -18.87 -18.47 -1.41
N ARG A 484 -19.30 -19.29 -2.37
CA ARG A 484 -20.56 -19.10 -3.12
C ARG A 484 -21.71 -19.99 -2.66
N ARG A 485 -21.49 -20.80 -1.61
CA ARG A 485 -22.41 -21.89 -1.20
C ARG A 485 -23.09 -21.64 0.15
N PHE A 486 -22.87 -20.47 0.76
CA PHE A 486 -23.45 -20.15 2.07
C PHE A 486 -24.97 -19.92 2.00
N LYS A 487 -25.60 -19.96 3.19
CA LYS A 487 -27.01 -19.66 3.41
C LYS A 487 -27.13 -18.92 4.74
N ILE A 488 -27.44 -17.62 4.70
CA ILE A 488 -27.62 -16.82 5.91
C ILE A 488 -29.08 -17.01 6.36
N PRO A 489 -29.33 -17.54 7.57
CA PRO A 489 -30.69 -17.72 8.06
C PRO A 489 -31.36 -16.38 8.40
N PRO A 490 -32.69 -16.30 8.33
CA PRO A 490 -33.46 -15.14 8.80
C PRO A 490 -33.11 -14.76 10.25
N GLY A 491 -33.08 -13.48 10.56
CA GLY A 491 -32.90 -12.96 11.92
C GLY A 491 -31.50 -13.13 12.53
N ALA A 492 -30.53 -13.70 11.81
CA ALA A 492 -29.20 -13.96 12.35
C ALA A 492 -28.38 -12.68 12.49
N ALA A 493 -28.09 -12.25 13.72
CA ALA A 493 -27.34 -11.02 13.99
C ALA A 493 -25.82 -11.10 13.71
N ALA A 494 -25.29 -12.32 13.60
CA ALA A 494 -23.88 -12.58 13.30
C ALA A 494 -23.71 -14.00 12.72
N HIS A 495 -23.81 -14.13 11.40
CA HIS A 495 -23.63 -15.39 10.69
C HIS A 495 -22.22 -15.47 10.06
N PRO A 496 -21.37 -16.42 10.48
CA PRO A 496 -20.01 -16.55 9.93
C PRO A 496 -20.00 -17.30 8.59
N VAL A 497 -19.15 -16.87 7.67
CA VAL A 497 -18.84 -17.53 6.40
C VAL A 497 -17.34 -17.48 6.17
N GLU A 498 -16.74 -18.61 5.84
CA GLU A 498 -15.30 -18.72 5.58
C GLU A 498 -15.05 -19.21 4.15
N ALA A 499 -13.94 -18.75 3.57
CA ALA A 499 -13.33 -19.26 2.35
C ALA A 499 -11.81 -19.39 2.56
N PHE A 500 -11.15 -20.27 1.81
CA PHE A 500 -9.70 -20.31 1.81
C PHE A 500 -9.14 -20.63 0.42
N VAL A 501 -7.87 -20.27 0.21
CA VAL A 501 -7.10 -20.65 -0.97
C VAL A 501 -5.72 -21.16 -0.54
N ALA A 502 -5.31 -22.28 -1.12
CA ALA A 502 -3.98 -22.84 -0.88
C ALA A 502 -2.95 -22.16 -1.81
N ILE A 503 -1.76 -21.90 -1.30
CA ILE A 503 -0.70 -21.20 -2.00
C ILE A 503 0.29 -22.21 -2.58
N PRO A 504 0.35 -22.38 -3.92
CA PRO A 504 1.10 -23.47 -4.55
C PRO A 504 2.59 -23.17 -4.74
N ARG A 505 3.02 -21.94 -4.47
CA ARG A 505 4.40 -21.45 -4.65
C ARG A 505 4.66 -20.28 -3.71
N ASP A 506 5.92 -19.96 -3.46
CA ASP A 506 6.28 -18.74 -2.75
C ASP A 506 5.80 -17.52 -3.55
N ILE A 507 5.10 -16.60 -2.87
CA ILE A 507 4.55 -15.37 -3.45
C ILE A 507 4.72 -14.22 -2.45
N GLU A 508 4.58 -12.99 -2.93
CA GLU A 508 4.34 -11.84 -2.06
C GLU A 508 2.90 -11.35 -2.25
N ILE A 509 2.24 -10.93 -1.19
CA ILE A 509 0.91 -10.31 -1.24
C ILE A 509 1.07 -8.80 -1.18
N LEU A 510 0.60 -8.11 -2.22
CA LEU A 510 0.65 -6.65 -2.32
C LEU A 510 -0.60 -6.01 -1.72
N THR A 511 -1.78 -6.53 -2.04
CA THR A 511 -3.04 -5.92 -1.60
C THR A 511 -4.03 -6.93 -1.07
N LEU A 512 -4.93 -6.45 -0.20
CA LEU A 512 -6.13 -7.15 0.27
C LEU A 512 -7.35 -6.25 0.07
N MET A 513 -8.46 -6.79 -0.44
CA MET A 513 -9.69 -6.03 -0.67
C MET A 513 -10.92 -6.89 -0.33
N PRO A 514 -11.47 -6.78 0.89
CA PRO A 514 -12.67 -7.50 1.29
C PRO A 514 -13.90 -6.97 0.54
N HIS A 515 -14.83 -7.86 0.20
CA HIS A 515 -16.08 -7.52 -0.46
C HIS A 515 -17.25 -8.37 0.04
N MET A 516 -18.30 -7.65 0.46
CA MET A 516 -19.61 -8.12 0.94
C MET A 516 -20.68 -7.08 0.59
N HIS A 517 -21.96 -7.43 0.65
CA HIS A 517 -23.08 -6.49 0.43
C HIS A 517 -23.63 -5.92 1.75
N LEU A 518 -24.91 -5.53 1.77
CA LEU A 518 -25.57 -4.71 2.81
C LEU A 518 -25.57 -5.34 4.21
N ARG A 519 -25.41 -6.66 4.33
CA ARG A 519 -25.39 -7.37 5.60
C ARG A 519 -23.97 -7.64 6.09
N GLY A 520 -22.94 -7.31 5.31
CA GLY A 520 -21.55 -7.42 5.72
C GLY A 520 -21.29 -6.64 7.01
N ARG A 521 -20.77 -7.32 8.03
CA ARG A 521 -20.51 -6.74 9.36
C ARG A 521 -19.02 -6.67 9.69
N SER A 522 -18.29 -7.73 9.41
CA SER A 522 -16.84 -7.80 9.61
C SER A 522 -16.18 -8.72 8.60
N PHE A 523 -14.90 -8.49 8.33
CA PHE A 523 -14.10 -9.30 7.43
C PHE A 523 -12.67 -9.44 7.98
N ARG A 524 -12.10 -10.64 7.93
CA ARG A 524 -10.73 -10.92 8.38
C ARG A 524 -10.00 -11.80 7.38
N TYR A 525 -8.72 -11.52 7.20
CA TYR A 525 -7.77 -12.36 6.48
C TYR A 525 -6.75 -12.92 7.47
N GLU A 526 -6.54 -14.22 7.41
CA GLU A 526 -5.52 -14.93 8.18
C GLU A 526 -4.63 -15.74 7.24
N LEU A 527 -3.34 -15.78 7.56
CA LEU A 527 -2.38 -16.66 6.91
C LEU A 527 -2.16 -17.87 7.82
N GLU A 528 -2.49 -19.06 7.32
CA GLU A 528 -2.09 -20.33 7.93
C GLU A 528 -0.80 -20.79 7.24
N SER A 529 0.30 -20.86 7.99
CA SER A 529 1.60 -21.37 7.52
C SER A 529 1.55 -22.89 7.21
N PRO A 530 2.54 -23.44 6.49
CA PRO A 530 2.64 -24.89 6.27
C PRO A 530 2.69 -25.69 7.58
N GLU A 531 3.20 -25.09 8.65
CA GLU A 531 3.29 -25.65 10.00
C GLU A 531 1.97 -25.53 10.79
N GLY A 532 0.94 -24.88 10.23
CA GLY A 532 -0.37 -24.70 10.85
C GLY A 532 -0.48 -23.49 11.79
N VAL A 533 0.57 -22.66 11.91
CA VAL A 533 0.53 -21.41 12.67
C VAL A 533 -0.29 -20.38 11.92
N ARG A 534 -1.24 -19.72 12.59
CA ARG A 534 -2.07 -18.65 12.04
C ARG A 534 -1.58 -17.27 12.45
N SER A 535 -1.56 -16.34 11.51
CA SER A 535 -1.31 -14.92 11.76
C SER A 535 -2.34 -14.06 11.04
N THR A 536 -2.69 -12.91 11.63
CA THR A 536 -3.62 -11.96 11.02
C THR A 536 -2.91 -11.19 9.90
N MET A 537 -3.51 -11.17 8.72
CA MET A 537 -3.06 -10.33 7.60
C MET A 537 -3.80 -8.98 7.61
N LEU A 538 -5.11 -9.01 7.83
CA LEU A 538 -6.00 -7.85 7.89
C LEU A 538 -7.23 -8.20 8.74
N ASP A 539 -7.62 -7.32 9.65
CA ASP A 539 -8.88 -7.43 10.41
C ASP A 539 -9.71 -6.17 10.21
N VAL A 540 -10.96 -6.32 9.75
CA VAL A 540 -11.93 -5.24 9.49
C VAL A 540 -13.16 -5.51 10.35
N PRO A 541 -13.16 -5.11 11.63
CA PRO A 541 -14.24 -5.44 12.57
C PRO A 541 -15.54 -4.65 12.33
N ARG A 542 -15.47 -3.55 11.59
CA ARG A 542 -16.60 -2.67 11.25
C ARG A 542 -16.68 -2.46 9.74
N TYR A 543 -16.95 -3.53 9.00
CA TYR A 543 -17.10 -3.44 7.55
C TYR A 543 -18.31 -2.54 7.20
N ASP A 544 -18.15 -1.71 6.17
CA ASP A 544 -19.21 -0.85 5.63
C ASP A 544 -19.28 -1.05 4.11
N PHE A 545 -20.43 -1.49 3.61
CA PHE A 545 -20.65 -1.73 2.17
C PHE A 545 -20.40 -0.49 1.31
N ASN A 546 -20.63 0.70 1.87
CA ASN A 546 -20.41 1.97 1.17
C ASN A 546 -18.91 2.31 1.06
N TRP A 547 -18.02 1.53 1.68
CA TRP A 547 -16.57 1.74 1.68
C TRP A 547 -15.82 0.41 1.48
N GLN A 548 -15.63 0.03 0.22
CA GLN A 548 -14.90 -1.17 -0.17
C GLN A 548 -13.44 -0.84 -0.40
N LEU A 549 -12.70 -0.65 0.69
CA LEU A 549 -11.32 -0.17 0.64
C LEU A 549 -10.36 -1.26 0.15
N ASN A 550 -9.43 -0.86 -0.71
CA ASN A 550 -8.24 -1.65 -1.02
C ASN A 550 -7.15 -1.33 0.01
N TYR A 551 -6.53 -2.34 0.60
CA TYR A 551 -5.47 -2.22 1.60
C TYR A 551 -4.15 -2.62 0.96
N VAL A 552 -3.24 -1.66 0.78
CA VAL A 552 -1.98 -1.86 0.05
C VAL A 552 -0.85 -1.98 1.04
N TYR A 553 -0.24 -3.15 1.14
CA TYR A 553 0.94 -3.33 1.98
C TYR A 553 2.06 -2.39 1.54
N ARG A 554 2.68 -1.72 2.51
CA ARG A 554 3.94 -1.01 2.30
C ARG A 554 5.05 -1.99 1.99
N GLU A 555 5.12 -3.07 2.76
CA GLU A 555 6.02 -4.17 2.53
C GLU A 555 5.20 -5.40 2.16
N PRO A 556 5.23 -5.84 0.89
CA PRO A 556 4.47 -7.01 0.47
C PRO A 556 4.73 -8.20 1.39
N LEU A 557 3.66 -8.83 1.86
CA LEU A 557 3.76 -9.94 2.81
C LEU A 557 4.27 -11.19 2.10
N ILE A 558 5.42 -11.71 2.51
CA ILE A 558 5.98 -12.96 1.97
C ILE A 558 5.15 -14.13 2.46
N VAL A 559 4.65 -14.94 1.52
CA VAL A 559 3.86 -16.14 1.80
C VAL A 559 4.54 -17.35 1.19
N LYS A 560 4.73 -18.38 2.00
CA LYS A 560 5.40 -19.62 1.59
C LYS A 560 4.47 -20.58 0.88
N ARG A 561 5.03 -21.37 -0.03
CA ARG A 561 4.37 -22.54 -0.60
C ARG A 561 3.80 -23.42 0.51
N GLY A 562 2.57 -23.90 0.33
CA GLY A 562 1.87 -24.74 1.28
C GLY A 562 1.02 -23.97 2.30
N SER A 563 1.22 -22.65 2.42
CA SER A 563 0.33 -21.80 3.21
C SER A 563 -1.10 -21.76 2.68
N ARG A 564 -2.04 -21.33 3.53
CA ARG A 564 -3.42 -21.04 3.14
C ARG A 564 -3.78 -19.62 3.56
N ILE A 565 -4.34 -18.86 2.62
CA ILE A 565 -5.01 -17.59 2.94
C ILE A 565 -6.45 -17.93 3.28
N ILE A 566 -6.87 -17.58 4.49
CA ILE A 566 -8.22 -17.80 5.02
C ILE A 566 -8.90 -16.44 5.08
N ALA A 567 -10.07 -16.34 4.46
CA ALA A 567 -10.93 -15.17 4.51
C ALA A 567 -12.20 -15.52 5.31
N SER A 568 -12.51 -14.72 6.31
CA SER A 568 -13.62 -14.94 7.25
C SER A 568 -14.50 -13.71 7.30
N ALA A 569 -15.79 -13.88 7.00
CA ALA A 569 -16.79 -12.83 6.98
C ALA A 569 -17.88 -13.10 8.03
N THR A 570 -18.45 -12.04 8.60
CA THR A 570 -19.67 -12.13 9.41
C THR A 570 -20.77 -11.27 8.79
N PHE A 571 -21.99 -11.80 8.74
CA PHE A 571 -23.17 -11.10 8.24
C PHE A 571 -24.23 -10.84 9.32
N ASP A 572 -24.89 -9.69 9.28
CA ASP A 572 -26.04 -9.34 10.12
C ASP A 572 -27.33 -9.29 9.28
N ASN A 573 -28.08 -10.39 9.32
CA ASN A 573 -29.40 -10.56 8.72
C ASN A 573 -30.54 -10.38 9.75
N SER A 574 -30.28 -9.66 10.86
CA SER A 574 -31.31 -9.36 11.87
C SER A 574 -32.06 -8.05 11.57
N GLU A 575 -33.15 -7.81 12.30
CA GLU A 575 -33.85 -6.52 12.33
C GLU A 575 -33.00 -5.40 12.94
N GLY A 576 -31.91 -5.74 13.64
CA GLY A 576 -30.99 -4.79 14.25
C GLY A 576 -30.08 -4.08 13.24
N ASN A 577 -29.94 -4.62 12.02
CA ASN A 577 -29.21 -3.98 10.92
C ASN A 577 -30.16 -3.07 10.12
N PRO A 578 -30.05 -1.73 10.22
CA PRO A 578 -30.94 -0.82 9.52
C PRO A 578 -30.81 -0.85 7.99
N ALA A 579 -29.71 -1.39 7.47
CA ALA A 579 -29.49 -1.55 6.04
C ALA A 579 -30.07 -2.85 5.48
N ASN A 580 -30.57 -3.76 6.33
CA ASN A 580 -31.14 -5.03 5.91
C ASN A 580 -32.53 -4.82 5.27
N PRO A 581 -32.71 -5.09 3.96
CA PRO A 581 -33.98 -4.86 3.27
C PRO A 581 -35.07 -5.87 3.64
N ASP A 582 -34.68 -7.08 4.08
CA ASP A 582 -35.60 -8.14 4.49
C ASP A 582 -34.92 -9.09 5.50
N PRO A 583 -35.14 -8.89 6.81
CA PRO A 583 -34.60 -9.76 7.86
C PRO A 583 -35.31 -11.11 7.99
N ALA A 584 -36.48 -11.29 7.36
CA ALA A 584 -37.22 -12.55 7.37
C ALA A 584 -36.79 -13.49 6.23
N ALA A 585 -36.08 -12.97 5.23
CA ALA A 585 -35.55 -13.75 4.13
C ALA A 585 -34.33 -14.59 4.53
N THR A 586 -34.23 -15.76 3.90
CA THR A 586 -32.94 -16.45 3.80
C THR A 586 -32.13 -15.80 2.68
N VAL A 587 -30.88 -15.46 2.97
CA VAL A 587 -29.99 -14.80 1.99
C VAL A 587 -28.93 -15.77 1.48
N ARG A 588 -28.53 -15.60 0.21
CA ARG A 588 -27.58 -16.46 -0.52
C ARG A 588 -26.64 -15.62 -1.37
N TRP A 589 -25.67 -16.29 -2.00
CA TRP A 589 -24.85 -15.66 -3.02
C TRP A 589 -25.72 -15.10 -4.17
N GLY A 590 -25.49 -13.84 -4.53
CA GLY A 590 -26.10 -13.23 -5.70
C GLY A 590 -25.39 -11.94 -6.10
N ASP A 591 -25.68 -11.46 -7.31
CA ASP A 591 -25.03 -10.26 -7.84
C ASP A 591 -25.69 -8.99 -7.26
N GLN A 592 -26.96 -9.06 -6.83
CA GLN A 592 -27.70 -7.89 -6.36
C GLN A 592 -27.34 -7.51 -4.92
N THR A 593 -27.43 -6.22 -4.58
CA THR A 593 -27.05 -5.70 -3.25
C THR A 593 -27.91 -6.21 -2.11
N TYR A 594 -29.14 -6.65 -2.39
CA TYR A 594 -30.01 -7.32 -1.43
C TYR A 594 -29.73 -8.82 -1.29
N ASP A 595 -29.00 -9.44 -2.24
CA ASP A 595 -28.34 -10.73 -2.05
C ASP A 595 -27.04 -10.52 -1.26
N GLU A 596 -26.17 -11.52 -1.17
CA GLU A 596 -24.85 -11.36 -0.55
C GLU A 596 -23.69 -11.88 -1.39
N MET A 597 -22.50 -11.39 -1.07
CA MET A 597 -21.23 -11.94 -1.56
C MET A 597 -20.25 -12.11 -0.40
N MET A 598 -19.37 -13.10 -0.53
CA MET A 598 -18.22 -13.27 0.36
C MET A 598 -17.00 -13.46 -0.51
N ILE A 599 -16.23 -12.38 -0.69
CA ILE A 599 -15.02 -12.40 -1.51
C ILE A 599 -13.90 -11.70 -0.76
N GLY A 600 -12.82 -12.43 -0.53
CA GLY A 600 -11.56 -11.87 -0.12
C GLY A 600 -10.61 -11.74 -1.30
N TYR A 601 -10.60 -10.60 -1.99
CA TYR A 601 -9.65 -10.37 -3.09
C TYR A 601 -8.26 -10.06 -2.55
N PHE A 602 -7.24 -10.48 -3.29
CA PHE A 602 -5.86 -10.11 -3.02
C PHE A 602 -5.04 -10.04 -4.31
N GLU A 603 -4.03 -9.18 -4.33
CA GLU A 603 -3.04 -9.14 -5.40
C GLU A 603 -1.75 -9.83 -4.95
N CYS A 604 -1.27 -10.78 -5.75
CA CYS A 604 0.02 -11.42 -5.54
C CYS A 604 1.04 -10.99 -6.61
N LEU A 605 2.29 -10.93 -6.17
CA LEU A 605 3.45 -10.60 -6.99
C LEU A 605 4.19 -11.88 -7.37
N LEU A 606 4.33 -12.11 -8.68
CA LEU A 606 4.95 -13.29 -9.24
C LEU A 606 6.19 -12.87 -10.04
N PRO A 607 7.39 -13.39 -9.74
CA PRO A 607 8.56 -13.14 -10.59
C PRO A 607 8.31 -13.61 -12.02
N THR A 608 8.54 -12.74 -12.99
CA THR A 608 8.59 -13.10 -14.41
C THR A 608 10.04 -13.51 -14.70
N GLU A 609 10.30 -14.80 -14.85
CA GLU A 609 11.66 -15.29 -15.10
C GLU A 609 12.29 -14.58 -16.31
N ARG A 610 13.58 -14.23 -16.21
CA ARG A 610 14.33 -13.61 -17.31
C ARG A 610 14.24 -14.51 -18.54
N GLY A 611 13.52 -14.05 -19.57
CA GLY A 611 13.71 -14.42 -20.97
C GLY A 611 14.22 -15.82 -21.25
N GLU A 612 13.41 -16.83 -20.96
CA GLU A 612 13.28 -17.94 -21.89
C GLU A 612 11.81 -18.01 -22.29
N PRO A 613 11.49 -18.25 -23.58
CA PRO A 613 10.13 -18.59 -23.93
C PRO A 613 9.76 -19.80 -23.09
N VAL A 614 8.62 -19.78 -22.42
CA VAL A 614 7.98 -21.02 -22.00
C VAL A 614 7.58 -21.72 -23.30
N ALA A 615 8.55 -22.39 -23.92
CA ALA A 615 8.27 -23.47 -24.82
C ALA A 615 7.33 -24.41 -24.06
N GLU A 616 6.36 -24.97 -24.78
CA GLU A 616 5.57 -26.09 -24.29
C GLU A 616 6.50 -27.28 -24.00
N THR A 617 7.23 -27.21 -22.89
CA THR A 617 8.06 -28.28 -22.38
C THR A 617 7.38 -28.79 -21.13
N ARG A 618 6.36 -29.61 -21.38
CA ARG A 618 6.19 -30.82 -20.57
C ARG A 618 7.53 -31.57 -20.63
N SER A 619 8.44 -31.30 -19.70
CA SER A 619 9.64 -32.13 -19.55
C SER A 619 9.18 -33.56 -19.32
N ALA A 620 9.89 -34.54 -19.88
CA ALA A 620 9.56 -35.95 -19.69
C ALA A 620 9.45 -36.26 -18.19
N GLU A 621 10.36 -35.73 -17.39
CA GLU A 621 10.38 -35.82 -15.93
C GLU A 621 9.13 -35.23 -15.25
N GLY A 622 8.62 -34.10 -15.77
CA GLY A 622 7.39 -33.49 -15.27
C GLY A 622 6.13 -34.29 -15.62
N VAL A 623 6.08 -34.95 -16.78
CA VAL A 623 4.95 -35.83 -17.14
C VAL A 623 5.08 -37.20 -16.49
N PHE A 624 6.30 -37.72 -16.38
CA PHE A 624 6.62 -38.99 -15.74
C PHE A 624 6.21 -38.95 -14.28
N SER A 625 6.65 -37.93 -13.52
CA SER A 625 6.24 -37.75 -12.12
C SER A 625 4.75 -37.48 -11.92
N LEU A 626 4.02 -37.06 -12.97
CA LEU A 626 2.56 -36.91 -12.95
C LEU A 626 1.82 -38.23 -13.25
N LEU A 627 2.46 -39.15 -13.97
CA LEU A 627 1.89 -40.43 -14.39
C LEU A 627 2.29 -41.57 -13.45
N ASP A 628 3.47 -41.52 -12.84
CA ASP A 628 4.02 -42.51 -11.90
C ASP A 628 3.35 -42.27 -10.53
N ARG A 629 2.22 -42.95 -10.32
CA ARG A 629 1.34 -42.67 -9.18
C ARG A 629 1.79 -43.42 -7.94
N ASP A 630 2.33 -44.62 -8.11
CA ASP A 630 2.87 -45.40 -7.01
C ASP A 630 4.33 -45.05 -6.66
N ARG A 631 4.99 -44.24 -7.52
CA ARG A 631 6.36 -43.75 -7.36
C ARG A 631 7.38 -44.87 -7.36
N ASP A 632 7.12 -45.95 -8.09
CA ASP A 632 8.04 -47.07 -8.23
C ASP A 632 9.18 -46.78 -9.23
N GLY A 633 9.11 -45.65 -9.95
CA GLY A 633 10.11 -45.23 -10.93
C GLY A 633 9.87 -45.77 -12.33
N GLU A 634 8.73 -46.42 -12.56
CA GLU A 634 8.28 -47.00 -13.83
C GLU A 634 6.80 -46.64 -14.06
N LEU A 635 6.38 -46.45 -15.31
CA LEU A 635 4.97 -46.23 -15.64
C LEU A 635 4.37 -47.52 -16.11
N SER A 636 3.33 -48.01 -15.46
CA SER A 636 2.54 -49.15 -15.93
C SER A 636 1.38 -48.72 -16.86
N LEU A 637 0.87 -49.67 -17.65
CA LEU A 637 -0.32 -49.48 -18.50
C LEU A 637 -1.58 -49.02 -17.73
N GLU A 638 -1.64 -49.38 -16.44
CA GLU A 638 -2.76 -49.04 -15.55
C GLU A 638 -2.71 -47.58 -15.07
N GLU A 639 -1.51 -47.05 -14.91
CA GLU A 639 -1.26 -45.66 -14.53
C GLU A 639 -1.44 -44.68 -15.70
N CYS A 640 -1.22 -45.18 -16.92
CA CYS A 640 -1.42 -44.44 -18.15
C CYS A 640 -2.92 -44.21 -18.45
N PRO A 641 -3.39 -42.95 -18.52
CA PRO A 641 -4.78 -42.64 -18.84
C PRO A 641 -5.21 -43.24 -20.19
N PRO A 642 -6.47 -43.69 -20.36
CA PRO A 642 -6.92 -44.40 -21.57
C PRO A 642 -6.62 -43.65 -22.88
N GLN A 643 -6.71 -42.31 -22.88
CA GLN A 643 -6.39 -41.48 -24.04
C GLN A 643 -4.89 -41.46 -24.44
N TYR A 644 -3.99 -41.94 -23.57
CA TYR A 644 -2.54 -41.96 -23.79
C TYR A 644 -1.97 -43.39 -23.92
N ARG A 645 -2.78 -44.44 -23.76
CA ARG A 645 -2.34 -45.84 -23.90
C ARG A 645 -1.81 -46.19 -25.29
N GLY A 646 -2.31 -45.53 -26.33
CA GLY A 646 -1.77 -45.67 -27.69
C GLY A 646 -0.36 -45.09 -27.85
N PHE A 647 0.01 -44.11 -27.01
CA PHE A 647 1.35 -43.53 -26.95
C PHE A 647 2.27 -44.36 -26.05
N PHE A 648 1.74 -44.96 -24.97
CA PHE A 648 2.45 -45.88 -24.08
C PHE A 648 3.12 -47.04 -24.84
N ALA A 649 2.39 -47.72 -25.73
CA ALA A 649 2.94 -48.82 -26.54
C ALA A 649 3.99 -48.39 -27.58
N GLN A 650 4.18 -47.08 -27.81
CA GLN A 650 5.20 -46.55 -28.72
C GLN A 650 6.49 -46.15 -27.98
N ILE A 651 6.41 -45.96 -26.67
CA ILE A 651 7.52 -45.52 -25.81
C ILE A 651 8.07 -46.65 -24.93
N ASP A 652 7.26 -47.68 -24.66
CA ASP A 652 7.72 -48.98 -24.12
C ASP A 652 8.56 -49.69 -25.20
N THR A 653 9.87 -49.53 -25.12
CA THR A 653 10.78 -49.97 -26.18
C THR A 653 11.26 -51.39 -26.03
N ASP A 654 11.22 -51.92 -24.81
CA ASP A 654 11.59 -53.29 -24.50
C ASP A 654 10.38 -54.25 -24.41
N GLY A 655 9.16 -53.70 -24.47
CA GLY A 655 7.90 -54.43 -24.55
C GLY A 655 7.51 -55.10 -23.23
N ASN A 656 8.01 -54.57 -22.11
CA ASN A 656 7.82 -55.15 -20.78
C ASN A 656 6.53 -54.66 -20.09
N GLU A 657 5.70 -53.89 -20.80
CA GLU A 657 4.45 -53.27 -20.33
C GLU A 657 4.65 -52.20 -19.24
N ARG A 658 5.88 -51.71 -19.11
CA ARG A 658 6.31 -50.61 -18.24
C ARG A 658 7.16 -49.62 -19.03
N VAL A 659 7.19 -48.37 -18.60
CA VAL A 659 7.97 -47.32 -19.26
C VAL A 659 8.78 -46.60 -18.21
N THR A 660 10.10 -46.64 -18.33
CA THR A 660 11.01 -45.88 -17.45
C THR A 660 11.09 -44.40 -17.84
N LEU A 661 11.62 -43.55 -16.95
CA LEU A 661 11.81 -42.13 -17.26
C LEU A 661 12.71 -41.93 -18.49
N GLU A 662 13.71 -42.79 -18.63
CA GLU A 662 14.63 -42.78 -19.76
C GLU A 662 13.94 -43.17 -21.08
N GLU A 663 13.06 -44.17 -21.06
CA GLU A 663 12.25 -44.55 -22.22
C GLU A 663 11.23 -43.48 -22.60
N MET A 664 10.64 -42.81 -21.61
CA MET A 664 9.74 -41.69 -21.85
C MET A 664 10.46 -40.49 -22.45
N GLU A 665 11.69 -40.18 -22.00
CA GLU A 665 12.55 -39.16 -22.59
C GLU A 665 12.92 -39.48 -24.04
N GLN A 666 13.32 -40.72 -24.30
CA GLN A 666 13.67 -41.16 -25.66
C GLN A 666 12.45 -41.16 -26.58
N GLY A 667 11.29 -41.58 -26.10
CA GLY A 667 10.03 -41.57 -26.83
C GLY A 667 9.56 -40.17 -27.22
N LEU A 668 9.69 -39.20 -26.29
CA LEU A 668 9.35 -37.80 -26.55
C LEU A 668 10.34 -37.13 -27.52
N ARG A 669 11.63 -37.48 -27.49
CA ARG A 669 12.62 -37.03 -28.48
C ARG A 669 12.30 -37.56 -29.89
N ARG A 670 11.97 -38.85 -30.02
CA ARG A 670 11.55 -39.45 -31.29
C ARG A 670 10.29 -38.79 -31.87
N GLN A 671 9.33 -38.40 -31.03
CA GLN A 671 8.12 -37.69 -31.48
C GLN A 671 8.40 -36.27 -31.99
N ARG A 672 9.49 -35.65 -31.52
CA ARG A 672 9.96 -34.33 -31.96
C ARG A 672 10.90 -34.41 -33.17
N GLY A 673 11.30 -35.61 -33.58
CA GLY A 673 12.21 -35.84 -34.71
C GLY A 673 13.69 -35.58 -34.36
N GLU A 674 14.06 -35.65 -33.08
CA GLU A 674 15.41 -35.45 -32.55
C GLU A 674 16.22 -36.75 -32.41
#